data_AF-A0A538C624-F1
#
_entry.id   AF-A0A538C624-F1
#
_cell.length_a   1.000
_cell.length_b   1.000
_cell.length_c   1.000
_cell.angle_alpha   90.00
_cell.angle_beta   90.00
_cell.angle_gamma   90.00
#
_symmetry.space_group_name_H-M   'P 1'
#
loop_
_entity.id
_entity.type
_entity.pdbx_description
1 polymer ?
#
loop_
_entity_poly.entity_id
_entity_poly.type
_entity_poly.pdbx_seq_one_letter_code
_entity_poly.pdbx_strand_id
1 'polypeptide(L)'
;MSAGRDLIEAPAGHWVELHRARRPAALGALEAALGRLLASVLGGKQAVRLSSGSQGAEGPSRVELVGLREADRAIFATRLSMPESGPRHVPAGGLDLAAIRLPELVRAQPYWTMSAAGFRNYLEFTTLDAVICQRFLAPLLGDLAYIFRLRAGVGPKSAKGRGHHLARCAQAHQALGLASDQLQALLDPELSAEQVAAARSALITGWAAYPEDVGERAMALFSGELAQAYYAKARKDGSVEAARVLTTNVVPLLEITLGNWPTLVAYLGETQAPADATPVATPEVTLPAEPPPEVAERLAALRDWWAMYDASHATQRAGMEPLDDLVPKRWDYGLPDEDGGGRRRGLERRALAPELLLSIASLWGKQVLVRHPDMLVCEPRPLSVLAELVQPAAGFWDELSLTAWFLCFGAYSRHTLDQLEEFQHDTRDVLAELGAPVNPGIYGELLALAERHPFLIEPAGLAIGVSFEINLDDAGAPTVSSHMVQPERRSHPQVFEALRDIITRHRRAWLAQHLDGYLDHLWRRDLGAGAEVYWKRYRGRGKAPTVKQALPDVAGPAQRWFGADHGRLSRLLALDGPITESPVPSPRALPDDLPALQHEVAEQLLSAAKPSDDGRDRRWDVERFAQQAATVLVAWQATGSAPPRSAVLGSGYRFVIDQTFGSDLDDAYRLLVAAIHGALERRGHPAAANI
;
A
#
# COMPACT_ATOMS: atom_id res chain seq x y z
N MET A 1 34.81 15.45 -22.82
CA MET A 1 33.46 15.12 -22.32
C MET A 1 33.41 13.62 -22.14
N SER A 2 32.80 13.13 -21.05
CA SER A 2 32.69 11.67 -20.84
C SER A 2 31.70 11.08 -21.84
N ALA A 3 31.95 9.84 -22.25
CA ALA A 3 31.14 9.14 -23.25
C ALA A 3 29.65 9.11 -22.87
N GLY A 4 29.32 9.02 -21.57
CA GLY A 4 27.94 9.01 -21.08
C GLY A 4 27.21 10.35 -21.23
N ARG A 5 27.91 11.50 -21.22
CA ARG A 5 27.26 12.80 -21.47
C ARG A 5 26.77 12.91 -22.90
N ASP A 6 27.51 12.34 -23.85
CA ASP A 6 27.09 12.28 -25.24
C ASP A 6 25.74 11.55 -25.40
N LEU A 7 25.43 10.58 -24.53
CA LEU A 7 24.15 9.85 -24.55
C LEU A 7 22.97 10.74 -24.13
N ILE A 8 23.12 11.58 -23.11
CA ILE A 8 22.03 12.47 -22.67
C ILE A 8 21.88 13.73 -23.53
N GLU A 9 22.96 14.14 -24.21
CA GLU A 9 22.96 15.30 -25.11
C GLU A 9 22.49 14.92 -26.53
N ALA A 10 22.67 13.65 -26.93
CA ALA A 10 22.19 13.14 -28.20
C ALA A 10 20.65 13.11 -28.25
N PRO A 11 20.04 13.44 -29.42
CA PRO A 11 18.61 13.20 -29.64
C PRO A 11 18.27 11.72 -29.43
N ALA A 12 17.11 11.42 -28.87
CA ALA A 12 16.75 10.06 -28.45
C ALA A 12 16.79 9.02 -29.59
N GLY A 13 16.56 9.45 -30.83
CA GLY A 13 16.67 8.58 -32.01
C GLY A 13 18.09 8.08 -32.29
N HIS A 14 19.11 8.74 -31.76
CA HIS A 14 20.53 8.36 -31.90
C HIS A 14 21.05 7.49 -30.73
N TRP A 15 20.19 7.18 -29.75
CA TRP A 15 20.62 6.41 -28.58
C TRP A 15 20.96 4.97 -28.94
N VAL A 16 20.36 4.41 -29.99
CA VAL A 16 20.62 3.02 -30.40
C VAL A 16 22.04 2.85 -30.95
N GLU A 17 22.56 3.83 -31.70
CA GLU A 17 23.94 3.80 -32.20
C GLU A 17 24.94 3.87 -31.05
N LEU A 18 24.70 4.75 -30.07
CA LEU A 18 25.52 4.88 -28.87
C LEU A 18 25.43 3.62 -27.99
N HIS A 19 24.24 3.02 -27.88
CA HIS A 19 24.03 1.77 -27.15
C HIS A 19 24.80 0.61 -27.80
N ARG A 20 24.70 0.43 -29.12
CA ARG A 20 25.42 -0.61 -29.87
C ARG A 20 26.93 -0.56 -29.65
N ALA A 21 27.49 0.64 -29.60
CA ALA A 21 28.94 0.82 -29.41
C ALA A 21 29.43 0.39 -28.02
N ARG A 22 28.53 0.26 -27.02
CA ARG A 22 28.90 0.13 -25.60
C ARG A 22 28.22 -1.02 -24.88
N ARG A 23 27.17 -1.61 -25.47
CA ARG A 23 26.35 -2.63 -24.80
C ARG A 23 27.18 -3.86 -24.45
N PRO A 24 26.97 -4.45 -23.26
CA PRO A 24 27.49 -5.77 -22.96
C PRO A 24 26.95 -6.81 -23.95
N ALA A 25 27.81 -7.72 -24.43
CA ALA A 25 27.41 -8.77 -25.38
C ALA A 25 26.26 -9.65 -24.87
N ALA A 26 26.14 -9.80 -23.54
CA ALA A 26 25.08 -10.56 -22.89
C ALA A 26 23.66 -10.02 -23.15
N LEU A 27 23.50 -8.76 -23.61
CA LEU A 27 22.18 -8.18 -23.90
C LEU A 27 21.59 -8.63 -25.24
N GLY A 28 22.40 -9.11 -26.19
CA GLY A 28 21.96 -9.40 -27.55
C GLY A 28 20.77 -10.37 -27.64
N ALA A 29 20.79 -11.44 -26.82
CA ALA A 29 19.70 -12.42 -26.80
C ALA A 29 18.40 -11.81 -26.24
N LEU A 30 18.52 -10.99 -25.19
CA LEU A 30 17.39 -10.30 -24.55
C LEU A 30 16.80 -9.24 -25.48
N GLU A 31 17.63 -8.45 -26.15
CA GLU A 31 17.20 -7.46 -27.15
C GLU A 31 16.43 -8.12 -28.30
N ALA A 32 16.92 -9.25 -28.80
CA ALA A 32 16.23 -9.99 -29.86
C ALA A 32 14.89 -10.57 -29.38
N ALA A 33 14.82 -11.10 -28.14
CA ALA A 33 13.59 -11.61 -27.55
C ALA A 33 12.56 -10.49 -27.32
N LEU A 34 13.00 -9.36 -26.77
CA LEU A 34 12.19 -8.15 -26.58
C LEU A 34 11.70 -7.59 -27.92
N GLY A 35 12.56 -7.57 -28.95
CA GLY A 35 12.21 -7.10 -30.28
C GLY A 35 11.06 -7.90 -30.90
N ARG A 36 11.08 -9.23 -30.79
CA ARG A 36 9.97 -10.09 -31.24
C ARG A 36 8.68 -9.87 -30.47
N LEU A 37 8.77 -9.69 -29.16
CA LEU A 37 7.63 -9.41 -28.31
C LEU A 37 7.00 -8.06 -28.66
N LEU A 38 7.81 -7.01 -28.77
CA LEU A 38 7.38 -5.66 -29.17
C LEU A 38 6.80 -5.65 -30.57
N ALA A 39 7.42 -6.35 -31.53
CA ALA A 39 6.89 -6.49 -32.88
C ALA A 39 5.47 -7.09 -32.88
N SER A 40 5.20 -8.07 -32.00
CA SER A 40 3.85 -8.63 -31.83
C SER A 40 2.86 -7.59 -31.30
N VAL A 41 3.23 -6.88 -30.24
CA VAL A 41 2.39 -5.85 -29.58
C VAL A 41 2.13 -4.67 -30.51
N LEU A 42 3.18 -4.03 -31.03
CA LEU A 42 3.09 -2.86 -31.92
C LEU A 42 2.42 -3.22 -33.26
N GLY A 43 2.60 -4.46 -33.71
CA GLY A 43 1.87 -5.03 -34.85
C GLY A 43 0.39 -5.28 -34.59
N GLY A 44 -0.13 -4.97 -33.40
CA GLY A 44 -1.54 -5.08 -33.03
C GLY A 44 -2.07 -6.50 -32.94
N LYS A 45 -1.20 -7.48 -32.68
CA LYS A 45 -1.62 -8.84 -32.32
C LYS A 45 -2.05 -8.89 -30.86
N GLN A 46 -2.92 -9.83 -30.53
CA GLN A 46 -3.26 -10.11 -29.13
C GLN A 46 -2.01 -10.64 -28.41
N ALA A 47 -1.42 -9.81 -27.54
CA ALA A 47 -0.20 -10.13 -26.82
C ALA A 47 -0.45 -10.58 -25.38
N VAL A 48 -1.61 -10.25 -24.82
CA VAL A 48 -1.94 -10.54 -23.41
C VAL A 48 -3.29 -11.24 -23.33
N ARG A 49 -3.33 -12.34 -22.56
CA ARG A 49 -4.56 -13.01 -22.13
C ARG A 49 -4.67 -12.93 -20.62
N LEU A 50 -5.90 -12.70 -20.14
CA LEU A 50 -6.24 -12.73 -18.72
C LEU A 50 -7.04 -13.98 -18.41
N SER A 51 -6.69 -14.63 -17.32
CA SER A 51 -7.41 -15.78 -16.74
C SER A 51 -7.65 -15.53 -15.24
N SER A 52 -8.56 -16.28 -14.63
CA SER A 52 -8.75 -16.24 -13.17
C SER A 52 -7.46 -16.67 -12.48
N GLY A 53 -7.01 -15.90 -11.48
CA GLY A 53 -5.83 -16.26 -10.70
C GLY A 53 -6.18 -17.21 -9.55
N SER A 54 -5.26 -17.32 -8.60
CA SER A 54 -5.34 -18.26 -7.46
C SER A 54 -6.58 -18.10 -6.58
N GLN A 55 -7.21 -16.93 -6.51
CA GLN A 55 -8.43 -16.69 -5.71
C GLN A 55 -9.73 -16.68 -6.54
N GLY A 56 -9.76 -17.36 -7.68
CA GLY A 56 -10.97 -17.51 -8.50
C GLY A 56 -11.40 -16.23 -9.25
N ALA A 57 -12.68 -16.16 -9.64
CA ALA A 57 -13.20 -15.11 -10.54
C ALA A 57 -13.28 -13.71 -9.90
N GLU A 58 -13.37 -13.64 -8.57
CA GLU A 58 -13.37 -12.37 -7.82
C GLU A 58 -11.96 -11.94 -7.37
N GLY A 59 -10.98 -12.84 -7.51
CA GLY A 59 -9.58 -12.67 -7.13
C GLY A 59 -8.70 -11.91 -8.15
N PRO A 60 -7.38 -11.86 -7.92
CA PRO A 60 -6.45 -11.24 -8.86
C PRO A 60 -6.41 -12.07 -10.14
N SER A 61 -6.39 -11.41 -11.30
CA SER A 61 -6.28 -12.12 -12.58
C SER A 61 -4.83 -12.53 -12.85
N ARG A 62 -4.65 -13.70 -13.46
CA ARG A 62 -3.37 -14.13 -14.01
C ARG A 62 -3.20 -13.57 -15.40
N VAL A 63 -1.98 -13.13 -15.72
CA VAL A 63 -1.60 -12.60 -17.03
C VAL A 63 -0.69 -13.58 -17.77
N GLU A 64 -1.01 -13.83 -19.04
CA GLU A 64 -0.26 -14.69 -19.94
C GLU A 64 0.15 -13.92 -21.20
N LEU A 65 1.43 -14.02 -21.57
CA LEU A 65 1.95 -13.48 -22.82
C LEU A 65 1.71 -14.45 -23.98
N VAL A 66 0.77 -14.08 -24.84
CA VAL A 66 0.36 -14.89 -25.99
C VAL A 66 1.43 -14.81 -27.09
N GLY A 67 1.85 -15.97 -27.58
CA GLY A 67 2.84 -16.07 -28.67
C GLY A 67 4.29 -15.87 -28.24
N LEU A 68 4.59 -15.73 -26.94
CA LEU A 68 5.96 -15.69 -26.43
C LEU A 68 6.57 -17.10 -26.47
N ARG A 69 7.61 -17.28 -27.30
CA ARG A 69 8.29 -18.57 -27.52
C ARG A 69 9.00 -19.03 -26.25
N GLU A 70 9.04 -20.35 -26.02
CA GLU A 70 9.69 -20.92 -24.83
C GLU A 70 11.17 -20.55 -24.71
N ALA A 71 11.91 -20.52 -25.83
CA ALA A 71 13.29 -20.03 -25.86
C ALA A 71 13.40 -18.55 -25.43
N ASP A 72 12.44 -17.70 -25.80
CA ASP A 72 12.42 -16.29 -25.39
C ASP A 72 12.07 -16.17 -23.89
N ARG A 73 11.16 -17.02 -23.38
CA ARG A 73 10.83 -17.12 -21.95
C ARG A 73 12.06 -17.46 -21.11
N ALA A 74 12.84 -18.45 -21.54
CA ALA A 74 14.07 -18.83 -20.87
C ALA A 74 15.06 -17.66 -20.80
N ILE A 75 15.20 -16.87 -21.88
CA ILE A 75 16.06 -15.68 -21.90
C ILE A 75 15.60 -14.66 -20.85
N PHE A 76 14.31 -14.34 -20.79
CA PHE A 76 13.78 -13.41 -19.77
C PHE A 76 14.01 -13.94 -18.34
N ALA A 77 13.83 -15.24 -18.12
CA ALA A 77 14.04 -15.87 -16.82
C ALA A 77 15.49 -15.78 -16.32
N THR A 78 16.49 -15.70 -17.22
CA THR A 78 17.89 -15.52 -16.80
C THR A 78 18.19 -14.16 -16.17
N ARG A 79 17.33 -13.16 -16.42
CA ARG A 79 17.57 -11.77 -16.01
C ARG A 79 16.57 -11.28 -14.96
N LEU A 80 15.34 -11.76 -15.03
CA LEU A 80 14.28 -11.34 -14.13
C LEU A 80 14.31 -12.19 -12.86
N SER A 81 14.49 -11.53 -11.71
CA SER A 81 14.19 -12.14 -10.43
C SER A 81 12.68 -12.28 -10.30
N MET A 82 12.23 -13.51 -10.05
CA MET A 82 10.85 -13.75 -9.64
C MET A 82 10.68 -13.13 -8.26
N PRO A 83 9.60 -12.36 -8.00
CA PRO A 83 9.28 -11.97 -6.64
C PRO A 83 9.11 -13.25 -5.81
N GLU A 84 9.60 -13.22 -4.56
CA GLU A 84 9.31 -14.29 -3.61
C GLU A 84 7.80 -14.49 -3.57
N SER A 85 7.37 -15.74 -3.73
CA SER A 85 5.97 -16.15 -3.73
C SER A 85 5.33 -15.75 -2.40
N GLY A 86 4.61 -14.64 -2.40
CA GLY A 86 3.87 -14.13 -1.26
C GLY A 86 2.70 -13.25 -1.72
N PRO A 87 1.54 -13.32 -1.07
CA PRO A 87 0.26 -12.78 -1.56
C PRO A 87 0.15 -11.25 -1.57
N ARG A 88 1.19 -10.52 -1.14
CA ARG A 88 1.21 -9.05 -1.11
C ARG A 88 2.08 -8.39 -2.16
N HIS A 89 2.57 -9.12 -3.17
CA HIS A 89 3.29 -8.51 -4.28
C HIS A 89 2.35 -7.86 -5.32
N VAL A 90 1.25 -7.23 -4.89
CA VAL A 90 0.50 -6.32 -5.76
C VAL A 90 1.29 -5.00 -5.77
N PRO A 91 1.92 -4.58 -6.88
CA PRO A 91 2.60 -3.31 -6.93
C PRO A 91 1.63 -2.19 -6.58
N ALA A 92 2.06 -1.26 -5.73
CA ALA A 92 1.25 -0.16 -5.20
C ALA A 92 0.59 0.76 -6.26
N GLY A 93 0.89 0.57 -7.55
CA GLY A 93 0.36 1.35 -8.68
C GLY A 93 -0.54 0.59 -9.66
N GLY A 94 -0.78 -0.72 -9.48
CA GLY A 94 -1.39 -1.56 -10.52
C GLY A 94 -0.53 -1.64 -11.80
N LEU A 95 -0.84 -2.58 -12.69
CA LEU A 95 -0.18 -2.71 -13.99
C LEU A 95 -1.03 -2.08 -15.08
N ASP A 96 -0.49 -1.18 -15.89
CA ASP A 96 -1.23 -0.59 -17.02
C ASP A 96 -1.31 -1.56 -18.21
N LEU A 97 -2.12 -2.60 -18.06
CA LEU A 97 -2.38 -3.56 -19.15
C LEU A 97 -3.15 -2.92 -20.30
N ALA A 98 -3.88 -1.83 -20.05
CA ALA A 98 -4.61 -1.10 -21.07
C ALA A 98 -3.65 -0.56 -22.15
N ALA A 99 -2.51 0.00 -21.73
CA ALA A 99 -1.49 0.48 -22.66
C ALA A 99 -0.91 -0.66 -23.54
N ILE A 100 -0.73 -1.86 -22.98
CA ILE A 100 -0.20 -3.02 -23.73
C ILE A 100 -1.20 -3.50 -24.78
N ARG A 101 -2.49 -3.54 -24.45
CA ARG A 101 -3.56 -4.03 -25.35
C ARG A 101 -4.04 -2.98 -26.35
N LEU A 102 -3.67 -1.73 -26.17
CA LEU A 102 -4.16 -0.63 -27.00
C LEU A 102 -3.98 -0.87 -28.51
N PRO A 103 -2.84 -1.38 -29.02
CA PRO A 103 -2.68 -1.67 -30.44
C PRO A 103 -3.65 -2.72 -31.00
N GLU A 104 -3.91 -3.80 -30.25
CA GLU A 104 -4.89 -4.83 -30.62
C GLU A 104 -6.31 -4.24 -30.64
N LEU A 105 -6.67 -3.52 -29.58
CA LEU A 105 -8.03 -3.03 -29.39
C LEU A 105 -8.38 -1.92 -30.39
N VAL A 106 -7.45 -1.04 -30.75
CA VAL A 106 -7.69 -0.01 -31.77
C VAL A 106 -7.89 -0.63 -33.15
N ARG A 107 -7.16 -1.71 -33.48
CA ARG A 107 -7.39 -2.45 -34.73
C ARG A 107 -8.75 -3.13 -34.76
N ALA A 108 -9.19 -3.69 -33.62
CA ALA A 108 -10.49 -4.34 -33.53
C ALA A 108 -11.65 -3.34 -33.51
N GLN A 109 -11.51 -2.22 -32.79
CA GLN A 109 -12.57 -1.23 -32.58
C GLN A 109 -11.99 0.19 -32.47
N PRO A 110 -11.79 0.91 -33.59
CA PRO A 110 -11.10 2.21 -33.61
C PRO A 110 -11.77 3.34 -32.80
N TYR A 111 -13.10 3.28 -32.61
CA TYR A 111 -13.88 4.40 -32.06
C TYR A 111 -14.01 4.41 -30.53
N TRP A 112 -14.01 3.25 -29.86
CA TRP A 112 -14.46 3.13 -28.45
C TRP A 112 -13.38 2.60 -27.48
N THR A 113 -12.12 2.54 -27.91
CA THR A 113 -11.09 1.73 -27.24
C THR A 113 -10.70 2.18 -25.84
N MET A 114 -10.62 3.49 -25.57
CA MET A 114 -10.07 3.97 -24.29
C MET A 114 -11.05 3.89 -23.12
N SER A 115 -12.34 4.04 -23.38
CA SER A 115 -13.39 3.83 -22.37
C SER A 115 -13.58 2.33 -22.08
N ALA A 116 -13.33 1.48 -23.08
CA ALA A 116 -13.45 0.02 -22.98
C ALA A 116 -12.22 -0.68 -22.38
N ALA A 117 -11.05 -0.03 -22.39
CA ALA A 117 -9.81 -0.58 -21.84
C ALA A 117 -9.68 -0.44 -20.31
N GLY A 118 -10.78 -0.14 -19.60
CA GLY A 118 -10.87 -0.16 -18.15
C GLY A 118 -10.74 -1.58 -17.60
N PHE A 119 -9.54 -2.15 -17.65
CA PHE A 119 -9.28 -3.47 -17.06
C PHE A 119 -9.16 -3.35 -15.55
N ARG A 120 -9.68 -4.36 -14.83
CA ARG A 120 -9.29 -4.60 -13.44
C ARG A 120 -7.78 -4.81 -13.41
N ASN A 121 -7.04 -3.89 -12.80
CA ASN A 121 -5.58 -3.99 -12.63
C ASN A 121 -5.18 -4.78 -11.38
N TYR A 122 -6.07 -5.64 -10.89
CA TYR A 122 -5.81 -6.55 -9.77
C TYR A 122 -5.22 -7.83 -10.36
N LEU A 123 -3.89 -7.93 -10.34
CA LEU A 123 -3.15 -9.02 -10.98
C LEU A 123 -2.34 -9.82 -9.98
N GLU A 124 -2.21 -11.11 -10.28
CA GLU A 124 -1.33 -12.03 -9.57
C GLU A 124 0.10 -11.86 -10.12
N PHE A 125 1.04 -11.46 -9.27
CA PHE A 125 2.44 -11.20 -9.64
C PHE A 125 3.37 -12.39 -9.37
N THR A 126 2.85 -13.61 -9.56
CA THR A 126 3.59 -14.85 -9.30
C THR A 126 4.18 -15.49 -10.57
N THR A 127 3.91 -14.92 -11.75
CA THR A 127 4.34 -15.48 -13.05
C THR A 127 5.40 -14.60 -13.72
N LEU A 128 6.28 -15.25 -14.49
CA LEU A 128 7.29 -14.55 -15.31
C LEU A 128 6.64 -13.56 -16.29
N ASP A 129 5.46 -13.90 -16.84
CA ASP A 129 4.72 -13.04 -17.77
C ASP A 129 4.24 -11.74 -17.11
N ALA A 130 3.80 -11.82 -15.85
CA ALA A 130 3.46 -10.63 -15.07
C ALA A 130 4.68 -9.72 -14.88
N VAL A 131 5.83 -10.31 -14.56
CA VAL A 131 7.09 -9.57 -14.39
C VAL A 131 7.56 -8.96 -15.72
N ILE A 132 7.48 -9.68 -16.84
CA ILE A 132 7.83 -9.14 -18.17
C ILE A 132 6.92 -7.94 -18.51
N CYS A 133 5.60 -8.08 -18.31
CA CYS A 133 4.67 -7.00 -18.54
C CYS A 133 4.98 -5.77 -17.67
N GLN A 134 5.29 -5.97 -16.39
CA GLN A 134 5.59 -4.89 -15.45
C GLN A 134 6.92 -4.20 -15.71
N ARG A 135 7.96 -4.96 -16.05
CA ARG A 135 9.31 -4.42 -16.17
C ARG A 135 9.59 -3.85 -17.56
N PHE A 136 9.05 -4.45 -18.63
CA PHE A 136 9.33 -4.03 -20.00
C PHE A 136 8.14 -3.36 -20.67
N LEU A 137 7.01 -4.05 -20.78
CA LEU A 137 5.92 -3.61 -21.67
C LEU A 137 5.15 -2.41 -21.12
N ALA A 138 4.65 -2.46 -19.89
CA ALA A 138 3.80 -1.42 -19.33
C ALA A 138 4.50 -0.06 -19.21
N PRO A 139 5.78 0.05 -18.75
CA PRO A 139 6.48 1.33 -18.75
C PRO A 139 6.63 1.92 -20.15
N LEU A 140 7.04 1.09 -21.13
CA LEU A 140 7.33 1.53 -22.48
C LEU A 140 6.05 1.91 -23.25
N LEU A 141 5.03 1.06 -23.22
CA LEU A 141 3.74 1.31 -23.87
C LEU A 141 2.97 2.43 -23.15
N GLY A 142 3.13 2.54 -21.82
CA GLY A 142 2.54 3.60 -21.02
C GLY A 142 3.06 4.99 -21.40
N ASP A 143 4.38 5.13 -21.62
CA ASP A 143 4.98 6.37 -22.10
C ASP A 143 4.58 6.69 -23.56
N LEU A 144 4.54 5.68 -24.44
CA LEU A 144 4.05 5.85 -25.82
C LEU A 144 2.58 6.31 -25.86
N ALA A 145 1.70 5.71 -25.06
CA ALA A 145 0.27 6.01 -25.04
C ALA A 145 -0.09 7.22 -24.15
N TYR A 146 0.87 7.83 -23.44
CA TYR A 146 0.57 8.84 -22.41
C TYR A 146 -0.16 10.07 -22.97
N ILE A 147 0.06 10.39 -24.25
CA ILE A 147 -0.60 11.51 -24.95
C ILE A 147 -2.13 11.44 -24.82
N PHE A 148 -2.71 10.25 -24.81
CA PHE A 148 -4.15 10.12 -24.70
C PHE A 148 -4.68 10.45 -23.32
N ARG A 149 -3.91 10.15 -22.26
CA ARG A 149 -4.23 10.58 -20.88
C ARG A 149 -4.22 12.09 -20.78
N LEU A 150 -3.20 12.74 -21.34
CA LEU A 150 -3.11 14.21 -21.36
C LEU A 150 -4.30 14.86 -22.07
N ARG A 151 -4.74 14.29 -23.20
CA ARG A 151 -5.93 14.76 -23.95
C ARG A 151 -7.23 14.50 -23.19
N ALA A 152 -7.34 13.39 -22.47
CA ALA A 152 -8.49 13.09 -21.60
C ALA A 152 -8.54 13.93 -20.30
N GLY A 153 -7.59 14.87 -20.11
CA GLY A 153 -7.50 15.66 -18.88
C GLY A 153 -6.94 14.90 -17.67
N VAL A 154 -6.44 13.68 -17.89
CA VAL A 154 -5.87 12.79 -16.86
C VAL A 154 -4.35 13.02 -16.74
N GLY A 155 -3.81 12.91 -15.53
CA GLY A 155 -2.37 13.09 -15.24
C GLY A 155 -2.08 14.34 -14.40
N PRO A 156 -0.83 14.86 -14.42
CA PRO A 156 -0.45 16.02 -13.61
C PRO A 156 -1.26 17.27 -13.96
N LYS A 157 -1.67 18.01 -12.92
CA LYS A 157 -2.42 19.27 -13.08
C LYS A 157 -1.53 20.46 -13.46
N SER A 158 -0.23 20.41 -13.17
CA SER A 158 0.69 21.51 -13.45
C SER A 158 1.15 21.50 -14.90
N ALA A 159 1.29 22.69 -15.51
CA ALA A 159 1.84 22.83 -16.87
C ALA A 159 3.23 22.18 -17.00
N LYS A 160 4.08 22.34 -15.99
CA LYS A 160 5.39 21.69 -15.92
C LYS A 160 5.30 20.17 -15.94
N GLY A 161 4.37 19.59 -15.17
CA GLY A 161 4.16 18.14 -15.13
C GLY A 161 3.62 17.59 -16.45
N ARG A 162 2.65 18.29 -17.06
CA ARG A 162 2.11 17.92 -18.38
C ARG A 162 3.19 17.99 -19.46
N GLY A 163 3.98 19.06 -19.48
CA GLY A 163 5.11 19.22 -20.40
C GLY A 163 6.17 18.13 -20.23
N HIS A 164 6.47 17.73 -19.00
CA HIS A 164 7.40 16.63 -18.72
C HIS A 164 6.93 15.30 -19.34
N HIS A 165 5.67 14.92 -19.16
CA HIS A 165 5.14 13.68 -19.76
C HIS A 165 5.01 13.75 -21.28
N LEU A 166 4.68 14.91 -21.84
CA LEU A 166 4.67 15.11 -23.28
C LEU A 166 6.08 14.90 -23.87
N ALA A 167 7.10 15.48 -23.22
CA ALA A 167 8.49 15.28 -23.63
C ALA A 167 8.92 13.81 -23.54
N ARG A 168 8.56 13.10 -22.45
CA ARG A 168 8.81 11.65 -22.33
C ARG A 168 8.12 10.85 -23.44
N CYS A 169 6.87 11.15 -23.75
CA CYS A 169 6.12 10.49 -24.82
C CYS A 169 6.78 10.69 -26.20
N ALA A 170 7.19 11.92 -26.52
CA ALA A 170 7.92 12.22 -27.76
C ALA A 170 9.29 11.52 -27.80
N GLN A 171 10.02 11.52 -26.68
CA GLN A 171 11.31 10.84 -26.54
C GLN A 171 11.17 9.33 -26.81
N ALA A 172 10.13 8.69 -26.28
CA ALA A 172 9.88 7.27 -26.48
C ALA A 172 9.62 6.93 -27.96
N HIS A 173 8.79 7.72 -28.66
CA HIS A 173 8.56 7.54 -30.10
C HIS A 173 9.85 7.71 -30.90
N GLN A 174 10.63 8.75 -30.59
CA GLN A 174 11.88 9.01 -31.29
C GLN A 174 12.92 7.90 -31.05
N ALA A 175 13.09 7.44 -29.82
CA ALA A 175 14.04 6.37 -29.47
C ALA A 175 13.69 5.06 -30.18
N LEU A 176 12.41 4.71 -30.20
CA LEU A 176 11.91 3.48 -30.83
C LEU A 176 11.81 3.56 -32.35
N GLY A 177 12.01 4.75 -32.95
CA GLY A 177 11.86 4.95 -34.39
C GLY A 177 10.41 4.80 -34.86
N LEU A 178 9.44 5.20 -34.02
CA LEU A 178 8.00 5.11 -34.31
C LEU A 178 7.44 6.45 -34.78
N ALA A 179 6.33 6.38 -35.54
CA ALA A 179 5.62 7.56 -36.02
C ALA A 179 5.16 8.46 -34.86
N SER A 180 5.48 9.75 -34.92
CA SER A 180 5.14 10.75 -33.89
C SER A 180 4.24 11.88 -34.41
N ASP A 181 3.85 11.85 -35.68
CA ASP A 181 3.25 12.99 -36.39
C ASP A 181 1.90 13.44 -35.81
N GLN A 182 1.19 12.54 -35.13
CA GLN A 182 -0.11 12.82 -34.53
C GLN A 182 -0.02 13.37 -33.09
N LEU A 183 1.17 13.39 -32.46
CA LEU A 183 1.30 13.82 -31.06
C LEU A 183 0.86 15.27 -30.86
N GLN A 184 1.22 16.17 -31.78
CA GLN A 184 0.83 17.58 -31.70
C GLN A 184 -0.64 17.78 -32.07
N ALA A 185 -1.11 17.11 -33.13
CA ALA A 185 -2.50 17.19 -33.55
C ALA A 185 -3.45 16.78 -32.41
N LEU A 186 -3.13 15.72 -31.67
CA LEU A 186 -3.95 15.25 -30.54
C LEU A 186 -4.07 16.25 -29.38
N LEU A 187 -3.24 17.28 -29.30
CA LEU A 187 -3.30 18.32 -28.28
C LEU A 187 -4.12 19.54 -28.69
N ASP A 188 -4.51 19.65 -29.96
CA ASP A 188 -5.31 20.75 -30.46
C ASP A 188 -6.72 20.70 -29.81
N PRO A 189 -7.11 21.74 -29.04
CA PRO A 189 -8.41 21.79 -28.41
C PRO A 189 -9.57 21.80 -29.41
N GLU A 190 -9.36 22.29 -30.63
CA GLU A 190 -10.39 22.53 -31.65
C GLU A 190 -10.77 21.27 -32.45
N LEU A 191 -10.07 20.14 -32.27
CA LEU A 191 -10.42 18.91 -32.99
C LEU A 191 -11.80 18.38 -32.58
N SER A 192 -12.62 18.06 -33.59
CA SER A 192 -13.86 17.33 -33.41
C SER A 192 -13.63 15.92 -32.86
N ALA A 193 -14.66 15.29 -32.28
CA ALA A 193 -14.56 13.93 -31.76
C ALA A 193 -14.12 12.91 -32.83
N GLU A 194 -14.56 13.08 -34.08
CA GLU A 194 -14.20 12.24 -35.22
C GLU A 194 -12.73 12.43 -35.61
N GLN A 195 -12.26 13.69 -35.64
CA GLN A 195 -10.85 13.99 -35.92
C GLN A 195 -9.93 13.47 -34.81
N VAL A 196 -10.34 13.53 -33.54
CA VAL A 196 -9.61 12.92 -32.42
C VAL A 196 -9.55 11.40 -32.58
N ALA A 197 -10.65 10.74 -32.93
CA ALA A 197 -10.67 9.30 -33.16
C ALA A 197 -9.75 8.89 -34.32
N ALA A 198 -9.80 9.63 -35.43
CA ALA A 198 -8.91 9.42 -36.58
C ALA A 198 -7.44 9.62 -36.21
N ALA A 199 -7.07 10.71 -35.51
CA ALA A 199 -5.69 10.97 -35.09
C ALA A 199 -5.16 9.90 -34.12
N ARG A 200 -6.01 9.43 -33.20
CA ARG A 200 -5.68 8.32 -32.28
C ARG A 200 -5.42 7.03 -33.05
N SER A 201 -6.34 6.67 -33.94
CA SER A 201 -6.22 5.48 -34.77
C SER A 201 -4.98 5.53 -35.66
N ALA A 202 -4.72 6.67 -36.31
CA ALA A 202 -3.54 6.89 -37.14
C ALA A 202 -2.23 6.75 -36.35
N LEU A 203 -2.15 7.29 -35.13
CA LEU A 203 -0.96 7.15 -34.28
C LEU A 203 -0.68 5.68 -33.93
N ILE A 204 -1.70 4.98 -33.43
CA ILE A 204 -1.57 3.58 -32.98
C ILE A 204 -1.30 2.63 -34.14
N THR A 205 -2.00 2.80 -35.25
CA THR A 205 -1.76 1.99 -36.46
C THR A 205 -0.38 2.28 -37.06
N GLY A 206 0.10 3.52 -36.96
CA GLY A 206 1.44 3.92 -37.37
C GLY A 206 2.56 3.20 -36.61
N TRP A 207 2.32 2.75 -35.37
CA TRP A 207 3.31 1.94 -34.62
C TRP A 207 3.62 0.60 -35.28
N ALA A 208 2.76 0.11 -36.18
CA ALA A 208 3.02 -1.11 -36.94
C ALA A 208 4.20 -1.00 -37.90
N ALA A 209 4.62 0.21 -38.25
CA ALA A 209 5.81 0.50 -39.03
C ALA A 209 7.07 0.56 -38.15
N TYR A 210 7.15 -0.29 -37.12
CA TYR A 210 8.31 -0.38 -36.24
C TYR A 210 9.55 -0.88 -37.01
N PRO A 211 10.76 -0.44 -36.63
CA PRO A 211 11.99 -0.91 -37.27
C PRO A 211 12.37 -2.33 -36.81
N GLU A 212 13.15 -3.06 -37.63
CA GLU A 212 13.57 -4.44 -37.31
C GLU A 212 14.39 -4.53 -36.01
N ASP A 213 15.08 -3.46 -35.64
CA ASP A 213 15.92 -3.33 -34.45
C ASP A 213 15.17 -2.76 -33.22
N VAL A 214 13.83 -2.78 -33.22
CA VAL A 214 13.00 -2.19 -32.13
C VAL A 214 13.36 -2.69 -30.73
N GLY A 215 13.85 -3.94 -30.62
CA GLY A 215 14.33 -4.49 -29.35
C GLY A 215 15.60 -3.80 -28.82
N GLU A 216 16.57 -3.53 -29.69
CA GLU A 216 17.79 -2.79 -29.34
C GLU A 216 17.46 -1.33 -29.00
N ARG A 217 16.54 -0.74 -29.75
CA ARG A 217 16.04 0.62 -29.49
C ARG A 217 15.33 0.73 -28.14
N ALA A 218 14.55 -0.27 -27.75
CA ALA A 218 13.91 -0.32 -26.43
C ALA A 218 14.96 -0.40 -25.31
N MET A 219 16.00 -1.23 -25.49
CA MET A 219 17.10 -1.30 -24.52
C MET A 219 17.94 -0.02 -24.46
N ALA A 220 18.12 0.65 -25.60
CA ALA A 220 18.75 1.96 -25.67
C ALA A 220 17.92 3.04 -24.94
N LEU A 221 16.59 3.02 -25.10
CA LEU A 221 15.67 3.90 -24.36
C LEU A 221 15.83 3.72 -22.85
N PHE A 222 15.73 2.49 -22.36
CA PHE A 222 15.92 2.19 -20.93
C PHE A 222 17.31 2.58 -20.42
N SER A 223 18.36 2.33 -21.19
CA SER A 223 19.73 2.72 -20.83
C SER A 223 19.92 4.24 -20.84
N GLY A 224 19.27 4.96 -21.75
CA GLY A 224 19.26 6.42 -21.80
C GLY A 224 18.54 7.03 -20.60
N GLU A 225 17.43 6.44 -20.17
CA GLU A 225 16.73 6.84 -18.93
C GLU A 225 17.60 6.64 -17.68
N LEU A 226 18.37 5.54 -17.61
CA LEU A 226 19.37 5.35 -16.54
C LEU A 226 20.45 6.43 -16.58
N ALA A 227 20.95 6.77 -17.76
CA ALA A 227 21.94 7.83 -17.92
C ALA A 227 21.38 9.19 -17.47
N GLN A 228 20.14 9.51 -17.83
CA GLN A 228 19.45 10.71 -17.35
C GLN A 228 19.31 10.73 -15.82
N ALA A 229 18.93 9.60 -15.20
CA ALA A 229 18.83 9.48 -13.75
C ALA A 229 20.20 9.65 -13.06
N TYR A 230 21.26 9.09 -13.65
CA TYR A 230 22.64 9.23 -13.20
C TYR A 230 23.09 10.71 -13.24
N TYR A 231 23.02 11.35 -14.40
CA TYR A 231 23.53 12.71 -14.58
C TYR A 231 22.68 13.79 -13.90
N ALA A 232 21.40 13.51 -13.62
CA ALA A 232 20.58 14.38 -12.77
C ALA A 232 21.12 14.53 -11.34
N LYS A 233 22.00 13.61 -10.89
CA LYS A 233 22.59 13.59 -9.55
C LYS A 233 24.12 13.69 -9.54
N ALA A 234 24.75 13.48 -10.70
CA ALA A 234 26.19 13.53 -10.85
C ALA A 234 26.78 14.90 -10.53
N ARG A 235 27.99 14.88 -9.97
CA ARG A 235 28.79 16.09 -9.74
C ARG A 235 29.42 16.57 -11.06
N LYS A 236 30.04 17.76 -11.03
CA LYS A 236 30.70 18.33 -12.21
C LYS A 236 31.79 17.42 -12.80
N ASP A 237 32.44 16.64 -11.95
CA ASP A 237 33.49 15.66 -12.29
C ASP A 237 32.95 14.34 -12.85
N GLY A 238 31.63 14.17 -13.00
CA GLY A 238 31.00 12.95 -13.52
C GLY A 238 30.72 11.88 -12.46
N SER A 239 31.20 12.05 -11.22
CA SER A 239 31.00 11.06 -10.16
C SER A 239 29.63 11.19 -9.47
N VAL A 240 29.07 10.05 -9.07
CA VAL A 240 27.87 9.96 -8.22
C VAL A 240 27.90 8.67 -7.41
N GLU A 241 27.33 8.73 -6.21
CA GLU A 241 27.15 7.57 -5.34
C GLU A 241 25.89 6.77 -5.76
N ALA A 242 25.98 5.45 -5.78
CA ALA A 242 24.88 4.56 -6.18
C ALA A 242 23.58 4.87 -5.42
N ALA A 243 23.64 5.08 -4.10
CA ALA A 243 22.45 5.35 -3.28
C ALA A 243 21.73 6.67 -3.61
N ARG A 244 22.36 7.58 -4.37
CA ARG A 244 21.71 8.82 -4.82
C ARG A 244 20.90 8.63 -6.10
N VAL A 245 21.19 7.57 -6.86
CA VAL A 245 20.59 7.27 -8.17
C VAL A 245 19.61 6.09 -8.06
N LEU A 246 19.99 5.04 -7.33
CA LEU A 246 19.24 3.79 -7.16
C LEU A 246 18.01 3.95 -6.25
N THR A 247 17.00 4.64 -6.78
CA THR A 247 15.67 4.77 -6.17
C THR A 247 14.75 3.62 -6.59
N THR A 248 13.58 3.51 -5.97
CA THR A 248 12.55 2.48 -6.25
C THR A 248 12.20 2.36 -7.75
N ASN A 249 12.27 3.45 -8.51
CA ASN A 249 11.96 3.45 -9.95
C ASN A 249 13.18 3.13 -10.83
N VAL A 250 14.39 3.33 -10.32
CA VAL A 250 15.64 3.17 -11.09
C VAL A 250 16.23 1.78 -10.93
N VAL A 251 16.08 1.17 -9.75
CA VAL A 251 16.58 -0.20 -9.48
C VAL A 251 16.02 -1.22 -10.48
N PRO A 252 14.69 -1.30 -10.72
CA PRO A 252 14.14 -2.22 -11.72
C PRO A 252 14.69 -2.02 -13.12
N LEU A 253 14.90 -0.75 -13.51
CA LEU A 253 15.41 -0.38 -14.82
C LEU A 253 16.87 -0.82 -14.98
N LEU A 254 17.67 -0.68 -13.92
CA LEU A 254 19.04 -1.17 -13.88
C LEU A 254 19.09 -2.70 -14.02
N GLU A 255 18.27 -3.43 -13.26
CA GLU A 255 18.22 -4.90 -13.28
C GLU A 255 17.97 -5.45 -14.69
N ILE A 256 16.96 -4.91 -15.40
CA ILE A 256 16.61 -5.39 -16.74
C ILE A 256 17.60 -4.99 -17.84
N THR A 257 18.41 -3.96 -17.60
CA THR A 257 19.42 -3.49 -18.55
C THR A 257 20.81 -3.96 -18.12
N LEU A 258 21.59 -3.11 -17.47
CA LEU A 258 23.01 -3.30 -17.20
C LEU A 258 23.27 -4.20 -15.98
N GLY A 259 22.22 -4.51 -15.21
CA GLY A 259 22.17 -5.51 -14.14
C GLY A 259 22.76 -5.05 -12.82
N ASN A 260 23.87 -4.29 -12.84
CA ASN A 260 24.50 -3.82 -11.63
C ASN A 260 25.17 -2.44 -11.81
N TRP A 261 25.42 -1.77 -10.68
CA TRP A 261 25.97 -0.42 -10.65
C TRP A 261 27.34 -0.28 -11.34
N PRO A 262 28.33 -1.17 -11.11
CA PRO A 262 29.61 -1.10 -11.82
C PRO A 262 29.47 -1.14 -13.35
N THR A 263 28.56 -1.98 -13.86
CA THR A 263 28.33 -2.10 -15.30
C THR A 263 27.68 -0.83 -15.87
N LEU A 264 26.77 -0.19 -15.14
CA LEU A 264 26.22 1.12 -15.53
C LEU A 264 27.32 2.19 -15.60
N VAL A 265 28.16 2.30 -14.57
CA VAL A 265 29.24 3.29 -14.54
C VAL A 265 30.23 3.06 -15.70
N ALA A 266 30.59 1.81 -15.96
CA ALA A 266 31.44 1.45 -17.09
C ALA A 266 30.77 1.75 -18.45
N TYR A 267 29.49 1.47 -18.60
CA TYR A 267 28.71 1.79 -19.81
C TYR A 267 28.67 3.30 -20.10
N LEU A 268 28.65 4.14 -19.06
CA LEU A 268 28.73 5.60 -19.18
C LEU A 268 30.17 6.12 -19.38
N GLY A 269 31.18 5.25 -19.27
CA GLY A 269 32.59 5.66 -19.31
C GLY A 269 32.99 6.56 -18.15
N GLU A 270 32.31 6.44 -17.01
CA GLU A 270 32.59 7.19 -15.78
C GLU A 270 33.41 6.34 -14.80
N THR A 271 33.89 6.97 -13.72
CA THR A 271 34.57 6.26 -12.61
C THR A 271 33.63 6.14 -11.42
N GLN A 272 33.67 4.99 -10.73
CA GLN A 272 32.84 4.79 -9.53
C GLN A 272 33.23 5.81 -8.45
N ALA A 273 32.23 6.31 -7.72
CA ALA A 273 32.49 7.13 -6.55
C ALA A 273 33.32 6.33 -5.52
N PRO A 274 34.22 6.97 -4.75
CA PRO A 274 35.03 6.27 -3.76
C PRO A 274 34.23 5.43 -2.75
N ALA A 275 33.04 5.91 -2.38
CA ALA A 275 32.12 5.20 -1.49
C ALA A 275 31.57 3.88 -2.09
N ASP A 276 31.45 3.80 -3.41
CA ASP A 276 31.00 2.59 -4.10
C ASP A 276 32.18 1.65 -4.44
N ALA A 277 33.37 2.22 -4.66
CA ALA A 277 34.57 1.48 -5.04
C ALA A 277 35.20 0.67 -3.89
N THR A 278 34.96 1.05 -2.64
CA THR A 278 35.41 0.31 -1.45
C THR A 278 34.19 -0.05 -0.60
N PRO A 279 33.76 -1.32 -0.54
CA PRO A 279 32.65 -1.72 0.30
C PRO A 279 32.92 -1.36 1.76
N VAL A 280 32.09 -0.50 2.35
CA VAL A 280 32.15 -0.29 3.79
C VAL A 280 31.69 -1.59 4.46
N ALA A 281 32.59 -2.21 5.23
CA ALA A 281 32.23 -3.35 6.07
C ALA A 281 31.08 -2.92 6.98
N THR A 282 29.98 -3.68 6.93
CA THR A 282 28.86 -3.46 7.84
C THR A 282 29.06 -4.36 9.03
N PRO A 283 28.95 -3.83 10.25
CA PRO A 283 28.99 -4.68 11.43
C PRO A 283 27.81 -5.66 11.38
N GLU A 284 28.08 -6.91 11.75
CA GLU A 284 27.02 -7.87 11.98
C GLU A 284 26.18 -7.38 13.17
N VAL A 285 24.87 -7.29 12.99
CA VAL A 285 23.96 -6.80 14.04
C VAL A 285 23.70 -7.97 14.97
N THR A 286 24.36 -7.96 16.13
CA THR A 286 24.15 -8.99 17.16
C THR A 286 23.15 -8.47 18.19
N LEU A 287 21.99 -9.13 18.27
CA LEU A 287 21.02 -8.89 19.33
C LEU A 287 21.39 -9.70 20.59
N PRO A 288 21.08 -9.20 21.79
CA PRO A 288 21.31 -9.95 23.03
C PRO A 288 20.50 -11.25 23.06
N ALA A 289 21.02 -12.24 23.80
CA ALA A 289 20.34 -13.52 23.98
C ALA A 289 19.01 -13.35 24.73
N GLU A 290 18.98 -12.51 25.76
CA GLU A 290 17.77 -12.14 26.48
C GLU A 290 17.20 -10.81 25.98
N PRO A 291 15.87 -10.62 26.00
CA PRO A 291 15.26 -9.36 25.61
C PRO A 291 15.72 -8.24 26.56
N PRO A 292 16.07 -7.05 26.05
CA PRO A 292 16.32 -5.86 26.87
C PRO A 292 15.12 -5.55 27.78
N PRO A 293 15.31 -4.86 28.92
CA PRO A 293 14.22 -4.56 29.86
C PRO A 293 12.99 -3.93 29.21
N GLU A 294 13.18 -2.98 28.29
CA GLU A 294 12.09 -2.31 27.57
C GLU A 294 11.31 -3.26 26.66
N VAL A 295 11.99 -4.25 26.07
CA VAL A 295 11.38 -5.30 25.26
C VAL A 295 10.64 -6.28 26.16
N ALA A 296 11.28 -6.73 27.25
CA ALA A 296 10.73 -7.68 28.21
C ALA A 296 9.39 -7.19 28.81
N GLU A 297 9.29 -5.91 29.16
CA GLU A 297 8.07 -5.29 29.68
C GLU A 297 6.91 -5.34 28.67
N ARG A 298 7.20 -5.10 27.38
CA ARG A 298 6.23 -5.20 26.29
C ARG A 298 5.80 -6.62 26.00
N LEU A 299 6.75 -7.56 26.05
CA LEU A 299 6.46 -8.98 25.93
C LEU A 299 5.52 -9.45 27.04
N ALA A 300 5.68 -8.96 28.27
CA ALA A 300 4.74 -9.25 29.36
C ALA A 300 3.33 -8.73 29.06
N ALA A 301 3.20 -7.45 28.67
CA ALA A 301 1.90 -6.87 28.30
C ALA A 301 1.22 -7.59 27.11
N LEU A 302 2.00 -8.06 26.13
CA LEU A 302 1.48 -8.85 25.01
C LEU A 302 0.97 -10.21 25.48
N ARG A 303 1.66 -10.89 26.41
CA ARG A 303 1.16 -12.15 27.00
C ARG A 303 -0.13 -11.95 27.77
N ASP A 304 -0.21 -10.87 28.56
CA ASP A 304 -1.42 -10.52 29.29
C ASP A 304 -2.59 -10.28 28.31
N TRP A 305 -2.35 -9.53 27.23
CA TRP A 305 -3.34 -9.34 26.18
C TRP A 305 -3.80 -10.67 25.56
N TRP A 306 -2.87 -11.58 25.23
CA TRP A 306 -3.20 -12.90 24.67
C TRP A 306 -4.03 -13.76 25.64
N ALA A 307 -3.72 -13.71 26.93
CA ALA A 307 -4.50 -14.40 27.96
C ALA A 307 -5.94 -13.87 28.04
N MET A 308 -6.10 -12.54 27.98
CA MET A 308 -7.42 -11.91 27.96
C MET A 308 -8.19 -12.22 26.68
N TYR A 309 -7.53 -12.14 25.52
CA TYR A 309 -8.09 -12.50 24.22
C TYR A 309 -8.61 -13.94 24.21
N ASP A 310 -7.82 -14.91 24.68
CA ASP A 310 -8.26 -16.30 24.78
C ASP A 310 -9.47 -16.45 25.72
N ALA A 311 -9.43 -15.81 26.89
CA ALA A 311 -10.50 -15.89 27.87
C ALA A 311 -11.83 -15.31 27.34
N SER A 312 -11.78 -14.16 26.66
CA SER A 312 -12.96 -13.54 26.04
C SER A 312 -13.58 -14.46 24.98
N HIS A 313 -12.78 -14.99 24.06
CA HIS A 313 -13.31 -15.89 23.03
C HIS A 313 -13.78 -17.23 23.60
N ALA A 314 -13.10 -17.79 24.60
CA ALA A 314 -13.47 -19.07 25.22
C ALA A 314 -14.80 -19.01 25.98
N THR A 315 -15.19 -17.82 26.47
CA THR A 315 -16.42 -17.62 27.26
C THR A 315 -17.57 -17.03 26.46
N GLN A 316 -17.32 -16.64 25.21
CA GLN A 316 -18.34 -16.06 24.33
C GLN A 316 -19.52 -17.02 24.16
N ARG A 317 -20.76 -16.53 24.27
CA ARG A 317 -22.01 -17.30 24.14
C ARG A 317 -23.08 -16.50 23.40
N ALA A 318 -24.15 -17.17 23.00
CA ALA A 318 -25.29 -16.52 22.36
C ALA A 318 -25.82 -15.34 23.22
N GLY A 319 -26.14 -14.23 22.56
CA GLY A 319 -26.59 -12.99 23.22
C GLY A 319 -25.48 -12.11 23.80
N MET A 320 -24.22 -12.55 23.78
CA MET A 320 -23.08 -11.65 24.04
C MET A 320 -22.79 -10.75 22.83
N GLU A 321 -22.05 -9.68 23.08
CA GLU A 321 -21.53 -8.82 22.02
C GLU A 321 -20.53 -9.62 21.13
N PRO A 322 -20.56 -9.44 19.80
CA PRO A 322 -19.50 -9.94 18.91
C PRO A 322 -18.13 -9.37 19.32
N LEU A 323 -17.05 -10.11 19.01
CA LEU A 323 -15.68 -9.71 19.34
C LEU A 323 -14.88 -9.24 18.11
N ASP A 324 -15.55 -8.85 17.03
CA ASP A 324 -15.00 -8.52 15.70
C ASP A 324 -14.06 -7.31 15.63
N ASP A 325 -14.03 -6.49 16.68
CA ASP A 325 -13.15 -5.34 16.83
C ASP A 325 -12.15 -5.49 18.00
N LEU A 326 -12.05 -6.66 18.65
CA LEU A 326 -11.12 -6.87 19.77
C LEU A 326 -9.66 -6.80 19.33
N VAL A 327 -9.40 -7.06 18.05
CA VAL A 327 -8.11 -6.88 17.38
C VAL A 327 -8.21 -5.65 16.47
N PRO A 328 -7.77 -4.45 16.90
CA PRO A 328 -7.97 -3.23 16.12
C PRO A 328 -7.27 -3.30 14.76
N LYS A 329 -7.96 -3.07 13.63
CA LYS A 329 -7.29 -3.04 12.31
C LYS A 329 -6.69 -1.65 12.03
N ARG A 330 -5.68 -1.59 11.16
CA ARG A 330 -4.93 -0.35 10.84
C ARG A 330 -5.77 0.73 10.12
N TRP A 331 -6.88 0.35 9.51
CA TRP A 331 -7.80 1.25 8.77
C TRP A 331 -9.11 1.53 9.55
N ASP A 332 -9.16 1.16 10.83
CA ASP A 332 -10.42 0.70 11.45
C ASP A 332 -11.15 1.69 12.36
N TYR A 333 -11.19 2.96 11.98
CA TYR A 333 -11.84 3.99 12.82
C TYR A 333 -12.85 4.84 12.05
N GLY A 334 -13.76 4.19 11.32
CA GLY A 334 -15.06 4.80 10.99
C GLY A 334 -16.05 4.64 12.15
N LEU A 335 -17.12 5.43 12.17
CA LEU A 335 -18.21 5.33 13.16
C LEU A 335 -18.80 3.89 13.22
N PRO A 336 -19.34 3.49 14.38
CA PRO A 336 -20.23 2.34 14.50
C PRO A 336 -21.47 2.40 13.62
N ASP A 337 -21.92 1.23 13.18
CA ASP A 337 -23.23 1.07 12.57
C ASP A 337 -24.20 0.55 13.65
N GLU A 338 -25.18 1.37 14.04
CA GLU A 338 -26.16 0.98 15.08
C GLU A 338 -27.13 -0.11 14.57
N ASP A 339 -27.27 -0.28 13.25
CA ASP A 339 -28.31 -1.12 12.63
C ASP A 339 -27.78 -2.34 11.85
N GLY A 340 -26.79 -3.04 12.43
CA GLY A 340 -26.71 -4.49 12.24
C GLY A 340 -25.58 -5.07 11.38
N GLY A 341 -24.52 -4.31 11.08
CA GLY A 341 -23.36 -4.88 10.35
C GLY A 341 -22.00 -4.20 10.53
N GLY A 342 -21.86 -3.18 11.39
CA GLY A 342 -20.62 -2.39 11.51
C GLY A 342 -20.10 -2.17 12.93
N ARG A 343 -18.83 -1.73 12.97
CA ARG A 343 -17.90 -1.46 14.10
C ARG A 343 -18.53 -1.02 15.42
N ARG A 344 -17.94 -1.26 16.58
CA ARG A 344 -18.55 -0.86 17.89
C ARG A 344 -17.56 -0.18 18.84
N ARG A 345 -17.95 1.00 19.38
CA ARG A 345 -17.10 1.79 20.28
C ARG A 345 -16.84 1.09 21.62
N GLY A 346 -15.59 1.11 22.07
CA GLY A 346 -15.20 0.81 23.44
C GLY A 346 -15.22 -0.67 23.81
N LEU A 347 -15.22 -1.58 22.82
CA LEU A 347 -15.14 -3.03 23.07
C LEU A 347 -13.86 -3.35 23.87
N GLU A 348 -12.75 -2.70 23.56
CA GLU A 348 -11.48 -2.83 24.27
C GLU A 348 -11.62 -2.49 25.76
N ARG A 349 -12.43 -1.47 26.12
CA ARG A 349 -12.67 -1.06 27.52
C ARG A 349 -13.54 -2.05 28.29
N ARG A 350 -14.37 -2.82 27.58
CA ARG A 350 -15.25 -3.85 28.15
C ARG A 350 -14.57 -5.22 28.22
N ALA A 351 -13.73 -5.53 27.24
CA ALA A 351 -13.10 -6.84 27.08
C ALA A 351 -11.72 -6.93 27.75
N LEU A 352 -10.96 -5.82 27.85
CA LEU A 352 -9.63 -5.78 28.44
C LEU A 352 -9.64 -5.16 29.84
N ALA A 353 -8.68 -5.56 30.67
CA ALA A 353 -8.55 -5.08 32.04
C ALA A 353 -8.07 -3.62 32.03
N PRO A 354 -8.59 -2.76 32.92
CA PRO A 354 -8.14 -1.37 33.03
C PRO A 354 -6.62 -1.25 33.20
N GLU A 355 -6.01 -2.15 33.96
CA GLU A 355 -4.57 -2.19 34.22
C GLU A 355 -3.78 -2.48 32.94
N LEU A 356 -4.27 -3.40 32.10
CA LEU A 356 -3.66 -3.69 30.81
C LEU A 356 -3.78 -2.49 29.86
N LEU A 357 -4.93 -1.81 29.83
CA LEU A 357 -5.12 -0.61 29.02
C LEU A 357 -4.18 0.53 29.44
N LEU A 358 -3.95 0.70 30.75
CA LEU A 358 -2.96 1.66 31.27
C LEU A 358 -1.53 1.27 30.89
N SER A 359 -1.17 -0.01 31.01
CA SER A 359 0.12 -0.52 30.56
C SER A 359 0.33 -0.29 29.06
N ILE A 360 -0.70 -0.54 28.24
CA ILE A 360 -0.65 -0.30 26.80
C ILE A 360 -0.43 1.19 26.50
N ALA A 361 -1.17 2.07 27.16
CA ALA A 361 -1.00 3.52 27.02
C ALA A 361 0.40 3.98 27.47
N SER A 362 0.97 3.39 28.51
CA SER A 362 2.33 3.71 28.97
C SER A 362 3.41 3.23 27.99
N LEU A 363 3.28 1.99 27.51
CA LEU A 363 4.29 1.34 26.67
C LEU A 363 4.27 1.83 25.22
N TRP A 364 3.10 2.05 24.64
CA TRP A 364 2.94 2.42 23.22
C TRP A 364 2.34 3.81 23.00
N GLY A 365 2.11 4.60 24.07
CA GLY A 365 1.54 5.95 23.98
C GLY A 365 2.52 7.05 23.60
N LYS A 366 3.68 6.71 23.01
CA LYS A 366 4.69 7.67 22.55
C LYS A 366 5.07 7.43 21.10
N GLN A 367 5.38 8.51 20.40
CA GLN A 367 5.90 8.51 19.05
C GLN A 367 6.89 9.66 18.83
N VAL A 368 7.57 9.64 17.69
CA VAL A 368 8.37 10.76 17.17
C VAL A 368 7.83 11.19 15.81
N LEU A 369 7.80 12.49 15.55
CA LEU A 369 7.39 13.00 14.23
C LEU A 369 8.61 13.09 13.32
N VAL A 370 8.49 12.70 12.05
CA VAL A 370 9.61 12.75 11.08
C VAL A 370 10.23 14.16 10.95
N ARG A 371 9.43 15.21 11.18
CA ARG A 371 9.89 16.60 11.16
C ARG A 371 10.52 17.08 12.47
N HIS A 372 10.24 16.38 13.58
CA HIS A 372 10.72 16.69 14.93
C HIS A 372 11.26 15.39 15.56
N PRO A 373 12.34 14.83 14.99
CA PRO A 373 12.87 13.53 15.41
C PRO A 373 13.40 13.56 16.84
N ASP A 374 13.81 14.73 17.32
CA ASP A 374 14.38 15.01 18.64
C ASP A 374 13.34 15.07 19.76
N MET A 375 12.03 14.97 19.45
CA MET A 375 10.95 15.19 20.39
C MET A 375 10.02 13.97 20.50
N LEU A 376 9.85 13.46 21.71
CA LEU A 376 8.81 12.49 22.03
C LEU A 376 7.48 13.21 22.25
N VAL A 377 6.47 12.80 21.50
CA VAL A 377 5.09 13.26 21.61
C VAL A 377 4.15 12.09 21.85
N CYS A 378 2.91 12.38 22.18
CA CYS A 378 1.88 11.37 22.44
C CYS A 378 1.53 10.60 21.16
N GLU A 379 1.46 9.27 21.26
CA GLU A 379 0.75 8.42 20.29
C GLU A 379 -0.72 8.37 20.71
N PRO A 380 -1.64 9.02 19.96
CA PRO A 380 -3.05 9.06 20.31
C PRO A 380 -3.73 7.69 20.21
N ARG A 381 -3.10 6.69 19.59
CA ARG A 381 -3.67 5.36 19.33
C ARG A 381 -2.71 4.24 19.71
N PRO A 382 -2.37 4.08 21.00
CA PRO A 382 -1.40 3.07 21.45
C PRO A 382 -1.86 1.63 21.12
N LEU A 383 -3.16 1.38 21.16
CA LEU A 383 -3.74 0.08 20.79
C LEU A 383 -3.50 -0.28 19.32
N SER A 384 -3.42 0.70 18.41
CA SER A 384 -3.09 0.42 17.01
C SER A 384 -1.65 -0.04 16.84
N VAL A 385 -0.72 0.41 17.70
CA VAL A 385 0.66 -0.06 17.69
C VAL A 385 0.74 -1.50 18.22
N LEU A 386 0.04 -1.79 19.33
CA LEU A 386 -0.08 -3.17 19.83
C LEU A 386 -0.72 -4.10 18.80
N ALA A 387 -1.74 -3.62 18.09
CA ALA A 387 -2.40 -4.41 17.06
C ALA A 387 -1.43 -4.87 15.95
N GLU A 388 -0.42 -4.07 15.59
CA GLU A 388 0.61 -4.51 14.65
C GLU A 388 1.48 -5.65 15.19
N LEU A 389 1.63 -5.74 16.52
CA LEU A 389 2.50 -6.71 17.21
C LEU A 389 1.82 -8.05 17.49
N VAL A 390 0.49 -8.10 17.52
CA VAL A 390 -0.26 -9.35 17.71
C VAL A 390 -0.57 -10.04 16.36
N GLN A 391 -0.28 -9.37 15.25
CA GLN A 391 -0.47 -9.89 13.89
C GLN A 391 0.79 -10.62 13.40
N PRO A 392 0.65 -11.67 12.56
CA PRO A 392 -0.60 -12.15 11.95
C PRO A 392 -1.40 -13.16 12.80
N ALA A 393 -0.87 -13.62 13.94
CA ALA A 393 -1.49 -14.69 14.72
C ALA A 393 -2.90 -14.33 15.21
N ALA A 394 -3.09 -13.11 15.71
CA ALA A 394 -4.41 -12.66 16.17
C ALA A 394 -5.42 -12.64 15.02
N GLY A 395 -5.05 -12.17 13.83
CA GLY A 395 -5.92 -12.20 12.66
C GLY A 395 -6.34 -13.61 12.24
N PHE A 396 -5.44 -14.59 12.35
CA PHE A 396 -5.76 -15.99 12.08
C PHE A 396 -6.85 -16.53 13.02
N TRP A 397 -6.66 -16.37 14.33
CA TRP A 397 -7.60 -16.87 15.35
C TRP A 397 -8.92 -16.11 15.36
N ASP A 398 -8.86 -14.81 15.07
CA ASP A 398 -10.02 -13.94 15.00
C ASP A 398 -10.91 -14.34 13.81
N GLU A 399 -10.35 -14.55 12.63
CA GLU A 399 -11.12 -14.94 11.45
C GLU A 399 -11.88 -16.27 11.63
N LEU A 400 -11.26 -17.26 12.29
CA LEU A 400 -11.94 -18.51 12.66
C LEU A 400 -13.11 -18.27 13.61
N SER A 401 -12.88 -17.45 14.63
CA SER A 401 -13.88 -17.16 15.67
C SER A 401 -15.05 -16.34 15.11
N LEU A 402 -14.76 -15.37 14.25
CA LEU A 402 -15.76 -14.53 13.58
C LEU A 402 -16.57 -15.31 12.57
N THR A 403 -15.94 -16.17 11.77
CA THR A 403 -16.67 -17.05 10.85
C THR A 403 -17.65 -17.95 11.61
N ALA A 404 -17.20 -18.56 12.71
CA ALA A 404 -18.08 -19.37 13.56
C ALA A 404 -19.25 -18.55 14.15
N TRP A 405 -18.98 -17.33 14.62
CA TRP A 405 -20.00 -16.44 15.17
C TRP A 405 -21.04 -16.02 14.12
N PHE A 406 -20.58 -15.52 12.97
CA PHE A 406 -21.46 -14.97 11.94
C PHE A 406 -22.25 -16.05 11.18
N LEU A 407 -21.73 -17.27 11.04
CA LEU A 407 -22.52 -18.39 10.51
C LEU A 407 -23.69 -18.77 11.43
N CYS A 408 -23.53 -18.60 12.75
CA CYS A 408 -24.53 -19.00 13.74
C CYS A 408 -25.52 -17.89 14.11
N PHE A 409 -25.10 -16.62 14.06
CA PHE A 409 -25.87 -15.46 14.54
C PHE A 409 -25.95 -14.29 13.56
N GLY A 410 -25.11 -14.28 12.53
CA GLY A 410 -24.98 -13.19 11.58
C GLY A 410 -26.03 -13.23 10.47
N ALA A 411 -26.30 -12.05 9.91
CA ALA A 411 -26.99 -11.91 8.62
C ALA A 411 -26.06 -12.22 7.43
N TYR A 412 -24.75 -12.11 7.65
CA TYR A 412 -23.70 -12.34 6.66
C TYR A 412 -22.46 -12.91 7.34
N SER A 413 -21.81 -13.88 6.69
CA SER A 413 -20.45 -14.35 7.03
C SER A 413 -19.56 -14.17 5.81
N ARG A 414 -18.31 -13.75 6.04
CA ARG A 414 -17.35 -13.53 4.96
C ARG A 414 -16.94 -14.82 4.26
N HIS A 415 -16.92 -15.92 5.02
CA HIS A 415 -16.52 -17.24 4.56
C HIS A 415 -17.47 -18.32 5.11
N THR A 416 -17.51 -19.45 4.42
CA THR A 416 -18.04 -20.72 4.94
C THR A 416 -16.91 -21.59 5.50
N LEU A 417 -17.24 -22.65 6.25
CA LEU A 417 -16.21 -23.48 6.89
C LEU A 417 -15.30 -24.22 5.89
N ASP A 418 -15.79 -24.57 4.70
CA ASP A 418 -15.05 -25.22 3.62
C ASP A 418 -14.12 -24.27 2.85
N GLN A 419 -14.32 -22.96 2.96
CA GLN A 419 -13.47 -21.94 2.34
C GLN A 419 -12.31 -21.49 3.23
N LEU A 420 -12.40 -21.72 4.54
CA LEU A 420 -11.44 -21.19 5.52
C LEU A 420 -10.02 -21.69 5.32
N GLU A 421 -9.83 -22.96 4.96
CA GLU A 421 -8.48 -23.52 4.79
C GLU A 421 -7.74 -22.86 3.62
N GLU A 422 -8.40 -22.70 2.48
CA GLU A 422 -7.85 -22.01 1.31
C GLU A 422 -7.61 -20.53 1.61
N PHE A 423 -8.58 -19.86 2.25
CA PHE A 423 -8.46 -18.44 2.58
C PHE A 423 -7.30 -18.14 3.54
N GLN A 424 -7.07 -19.02 4.52
CA GLN A 424 -6.03 -18.81 5.54
C GLN A 424 -4.69 -19.45 5.18
N HIS A 425 -4.54 -20.06 3.99
CA HIS A 425 -3.32 -20.74 3.55
C HIS A 425 -2.08 -19.85 3.71
N ASP A 426 -2.10 -18.66 3.14
CA ASP A 426 -0.99 -17.72 3.21
C ASP A 426 -0.63 -17.31 4.65
N THR A 427 -1.66 -17.13 5.49
CA THR A 427 -1.44 -16.73 6.89
C THR A 427 -0.78 -17.86 7.68
N ARG A 428 -1.11 -19.12 7.38
CA ARG A 428 -0.47 -20.29 7.98
C ARG A 428 0.99 -20.41 7.57
N ASP A 429 1.31 -20.15 6.31
CA ASP A 429 2.69 -20.18 5.82
C ASP A 429 3.55 -19.12 6.52
N VAL A 430 3.04 -17.89 6.63
CA VAL A 430 3.73 -16.82 7.38
C VAL A 430 3.91 -17.19 8.86
N LEU A 431 2.94 -17.84 9.49
CA LEU A 431 3.06 -18.30 10.87
C LEU A 431 4.08 -19.44 11.02
N ALA A 432 4.20 -20.33 10.03
CA ALA A 432 5.21 -21.38 10.01
C ALA A 432 6.62 -20.81 9.87
N GLU A 433 6.82 -19.81 8.99
CA GLU A 433 8.09 -19.08 8.85
C GLU A 433 8.49 -18.35 10.14
N LEU A 434 7.50 -17.87 10.91
CA LEU A 434 7.68 -17.28 12.23
C LEU A 434 7.91 -18.30 13.36
N GLY A 435 8.07 -19.59 13.03
CA GLY A 435 8.29 -20.66 14.00
C GLY A 435 7.06 -21.01 14.84
N ALA A 436 5.86 -20.62 14.40
CA ALA A 436 4.62 -20.77 15.13
C ALA A 436 3.51 -21.43 14.26
N PRO A 437 3.77 -22.61 13.68
CA PRO A 437 2.84 -23.25 12.75
C PRO A 437 1.49 -23.56 13.39
N VAL A 438 0.42 -23.47 12.60
CA VAL A 438 -0.92 -23.91 13.02
C VAL A 438 -1.20 -25.31 12.47
N ASN A 439 -1.73 -26.18 13.33
CA ASN A 439 -2.12 -27.54 12.94
C ASN A 439 -3.34 -27.51 11.99
N PRO A 440 -3.23 -28.00 10.73
CA PRO A 440 -4.36 -28.03 9.79
C PRO A 440 -5.53 -28.91 10.24
N GLY A 441 -5.32 -29.81 11.21
CA GLY A 441 -6.36 -30.68 11.75
C GLY A 441 -7.59 -29.92 12.27
N ILE A 442 -7.45 -28.63 12.63
CA ILE A 442 -8.57 -27.79 13.02
C ILE A 442 -9.67 -27.72 11.94
N TYR A 443 -9.31 -27.60 10.65
CA TYR A 443 -10.28 -27.50 9.56
C TYR A 443 -11.05 -28.81 9.40
N GLY A 444 -10.37 -29.96 9.51
CA GLY A 444 -11.02 -31.27 9.49
C GLY A 444 -12.04 -31.45 10.62
N GLU A 445 -11.71 -30.98 11.83
CA GLU A 445 -12.65 -31.03 12.96
C GLU A 445 -13.85 -30.08 12.79
N LEU A 446 -13.63 -28.88 12.23
CA LEU A 446 -14.71 -27.94 11.90
C LEU A 446 -15.64 -28.50 10.81
N LEU A 447 -15.07 -29.12 9.76
CA LEU A 447 -15.83 -29.73 8.68
C LEU A 447 -16.63 -30.96 9.15
N ALA A 448 -16.07 -31.77 10.04
CA ALA A 448 -16.81 -32.89 10.65
C ALA A 448 -18.05 -32.42 11.46
N LEU A 449 -18.04 -31.19 11.99
CA LEU A 449 -19.23 -30.58 12.57
C LEU A 449 -20.21 -30.09 11.48
N ALA A 450 -19.69 -29.53 10.39
CA ALA A 450 -20.48 -29.08 9.25
C ALA A 450 -21.26 -30.20 8.55
N GLU A 451 -20.75 -31.44 8.54
CA GLU A 451 -21.47 -32.61 8.02
C GLU A 451 -22.85 -32.81 8.67
N ARG A 452 -23.00 -32.40 9.94
CA ARG A 452 -24.27 -32.47 10.70
C ARG A 452 -25.10 -31.19 10.60
N HIS A 453 -24.52 -30.12 10.07
CA HIS A 453 -25.08 -28.77 10.02
C HIS A 453 -24.76 -28.10 8.68
N PRO A 454 -25.46 -28.46 7.59
CA PRO A 454 -25.15 -28.00 6.23
C PRO A 454 -25.09 -26.47 6.06
N PHE A 455 -25.86 -25.72 6.87
CA PHE A 455 -25.86 -24.25 6.84
C PHE A 455 -24.49 -23.60 7.13
N LEU A 456 -23.52 -24.37 7.66
CA LEU A 456 -22.14 -23.92 7.93
C LEU A 456 -21.25 -23.93 6.68
N ILE A 457 -21.66 -24.64 5.62
CA ILE A 457 -21.00 -24.68 4.31
C ILE A 457 -21.86 -24.10 3.19
N GLU A 458 -23.13 -23.81 3.47
CA GLU A 458 -23.97 -23.02 2.59
C GLU A 458 -23.53 -21.55 2.66
N PRO A 459 -23.20 -20.92 1.53
CA PRO A 459 -22.93 -19.49 1.49
C PRO A 459 -24.11 -18.77 2.13
N ALA A 460 -23.87 -18.00 3.20
CA ALA A 460 -24.87 -17.07 3.69
C ALA A 460 -25.15 -16.10 2.55
N GLY A 461 -26.23 -16.36 1.81
CA GLY A 461 -26.53 -15.61 0.61
C GLY A 461 -26.55 -14.13 0.94
N LEU A 462 -25.75 -13.35 0.21
CA LEU A 462 -25.89 -11.90 0.05
C LEU A 462 -27.21 -11.59 -0.71
N ALA A 463 -28.31 -12.23 -0.32
CA ALA A 463 -29.64 -11.87 -0.78
C ALA A 463 -30.03 -10.59 -0.03
N ILE A 464 -29.35 -9.48 -0.36
CA ILE A 464 -29.90 -8.15 -0.17
C ILE A 464 -31.07 -8.10 -1.15
N GLY A 465 -32.25 -8.49 -0.69
CA GLY A 465 -33.47 -8.20 -1.42
C GLY A 465 -33.62 -6.69 -1.42
N VAL A 466 -33.49 -6.04 -2.57
CA VAL A 466 -33.90 -4.64 -2.70
C VAL A 466 -35.38 -4.67 -3.07
N SER A 467 -36.26 -4.34 -2.13
CA SER A 467 -37.67 -4.14 -2.46
C SER A 467 -37.85 -2.70 -2.91
N PHE A 468 -38.39 -2.51 -4.12
CA PHE A 468 -38.72 -1.20 -4.65
C PHE A 468 -40.21 -0.94 -4.43
N GLU A 469 -40.53 0.14 -3.72
CA GLU A 469 -41.87 0.71 -3.66
C GLU A 469 -41.92 1.91 -4.61
N ILE A 470 -42.73 1.80 -5.65
CA ILE A 470 -43.01 2.90 -6.58
C ILE A 470 -44.29 3.58 -6.10
N ASN A 471 -44.16 4.79 -5.57
CA ASN A 471 -45.25 5.65 -5.17
C ASN A 471 -45.42 6.78 -6.19
N LEU A 472 -46.58 7.45 -6.21
CA LEU A 472 -46.74 8.71 -6.94
C LEU A 472 -46.74 9.83 -5.90
N ASP A 473 -45.96 10.89 -6.14
CA ASP A 473 -46.02 12.08 -5.29
C ASP A 473 -47.33 12.87 -5.53
N ASP A 474 -47.55 13.92 -4.74
CA ASP A 474 -48.75 14.76 -4.81
C ASP A 474 -48.94 15.44 -6.18
N ALA A 475 -47.91 15.49 -7.03
CA ALA A 475 -47.95 16.01 -8.39
C ALA A 475 -48.12 14.92 -9.46
N GLY A 476 -48.24 13.65 -9.06
CA GLY A 476 -48.40 12.50 -9.96
C GLY A 476 -47.09 12.01 -10.58
N ALA A 477 -45.92 12.42 -10.07
CA ALA A 477 -44.63 11.91 -10.53
C ALA A 477 -44.24 10.64 -9.76
N PRO A 478 -43.74 9.58 -10.44
CA PRO A 478 -43.32 8.36 -9.77
C PRO A 478 -42.07 8.61 -8.92
N THR A 479 -42.17 8.30 -7.64
CA THR A 479 -41.07 8.25 -6.67
C THR A 479 -40.75 6.81 -6.34
N VAL A 480 -39.47 6.44 -6.42
CA VAL A 480 -39.01 5.08 -6.10
C VAL A 480 -38.33 5.12 -4.74
N SER A 481 -38.92 4.45 -3.76
CA SER A 481 -38.29 4.17 -2.48
C SER A 481 -37.74 2.74 -2.48
N SER A 482 -36.50 2.56 -2.03
CA SER A 482 -35.87 1.25 -1.93
C SER A 482 -35.70 0.88 -0.46
N HIS A 483 -36.20 -0.29 -0.07
CA HIS A 483 -35.95 -0.86 1.25
C HIS A 483 -35.02 -2.07 1.12
N MET A 484 -34.01 -2.14 1.98
CA MET A 484 -33.17 -3.33 2.10
C MET A 484 -33.90 -4.38 2.93
N VAL A 485 -34.17 -5.54 2.34
CA VAL A 485 -34.65 -6.73 3.04
C VAL A 485 -33.45 -7.36 3.74
N GLN A 486 -33.37 -7.23 5.06
CA GLN A 486 -32.37 -7.94 5.86
C GLN A 486 -32.77 -9.42 5.95
N PRO A 487 -31.83 -10.37 5.76
CA PRO A 487 -32.12 -11.77 6.01
C PRO A 487 -32.46 -12.00 7.49
N GLU A 488 -33.33 -12.97 7.77
CA GLU A 488 -33.65 -13.35 9.14
C GLU A 488 -32.38 -13.72 9.90
N ARG A 489 -32.21 -13.14 11.11
CA ARG A 489 -31.07 -13.45 11.97
C ARG A 489 -31.11 -14.93 12.34
N ARG A 490 -30.07 -15.67 11.96
CA ARG A 490 -29.88 -17.07 12.38
C ARG A 490 -29.65 -17.10 13.89
N SER A 491 -30.04 -18.21 14.54
CA SER A 491 -29.76 -18.42 15.96
C SER A 491 -29.48 -19.89 16.23
N HIS A 492 -28.19 -20.23 16.31
CA HIS A 492 -27.73 -21.59 16.60
C HIS A 492 -26.77 -21.66 17.80
N PRO A 493 -27.24 -21.40 19.05
CA PRO A 493 -26.38 -21.32 20.22
C PRO A 493 -25.51 -22.56 20.47
N GLN A 494 -26.10 -23.75 20.39
CA GLN A 494 -25.40 -25.01 20.65
C GLN A 494 -24.35 -25.33 19.58
N VAL A 495 -24.61 -24.97 18.32
CA VAL A 495 -23.66 -25.17 17.21
C VAL A 495 -22.48 -24.22 17.35
N PHE A 496 -22.75 -22.95 17.71
CA PHE A 496 -21.70 -21.99 18.00
C PHE A 496 -20.79 -22.44 19.15
N GLU A 497 -21.36 -22.91 20.26
CA GLU A 497 -20.57 -23.38 21.41
C GLU A 497 -19.68 -24.56 21.02
N ALA A 498 -20.17 -25.50 20.20
CA ALA A 498 -19.36 -26.60 19.68
C ALA A 498 -18.20 -26.11 18.78
N LEU A 499 -18.46 -25.16 17.87
CA LEU A 499 -17.41 -24.54 17.04
C LEU A 499 -16.37 -23.80 17.90
N ARG A 500 -16.84 -22.99 18.86
CA ARG A 500 -16.00 -22.24 19.80
C ARG A 500 -15.10 -23.17 20.60
N ASP A 501 -15.61 -24.30 21.07
CA ASP A 501 -14.84 -25.25 21.87
C ASP A 501 -13.74 -25.95 21.05
N ILE A 502 -14.00 -26.27 19.78
CA ILE A 502 -12.97 -26.74 18.83
C ILE A 502 -11.89 -25.68 18.66
N ILE A 503 -12.28 -24.45 18.30
CA ILE A 503 -11.33 -23.34 18.07
C ILE A 503 -10.52 -23.05 19.33
N THR A 504 -11.16 -23.00 20.49
CA THR A 504 -10.52 -22.71 21.78
C THR A 504 -9.47 -23.75 22.15
N ARG A 505 -9.76 -25.05 21.95
CA ARG A 505 -8.79 -26.12 22.22
C ARG A 505 -7.55 -25.98 21.34
N HIS A 506 -7.73 -25.74 20.04
CA HIS A 506 -6.62 -25.56 19.10
C HIS A 506 -5.83 -24.28 19.40
N ARG A 507 -6.51 -23.16 19.67
CA ARG A 507 -5.87 -21.89 20.05
C ARG A 507 -5.04 -22.03 21.32
N ARG A 508 -5.58 -22.66 22.37
CA ARG A 508 -4.84 -22.88 23.63
C ARG A 508 -3.64 -23.79 23.45
N ALA A 509 -3.76 -24.85 22.64
CA ALA A 509 -2.63 -25.70 22.31
C ALA A 509 -1.53 -24.90 21.58
N TRP A 510 -1.91 -24.05 20.62
CA TRP A 510 -0.97 -23.18 19.93
C TRP A 510 -0.32 -22.15 20.86
N LEU A 511 -1.10 -21.49 21.72
CA LEU A 511 -0.56 -20.51 22.68
C LEU A 511 0.46 -21.15 23.62
N ALA A 512 0.15 -22.34 24.14
CA ALA A 512 1.06 -23.07 25.03
C ALA A 512 2.35 -23.53 24.34
N GLN A 513 2.30 -23.87 23.06
CA GLN A 513 3.45 -24.42 22.32
C GLN A 513 4.30 -23.35 21.63
N HIS A 514 3.67 -22.27 21.16
CA HIS A 514 4.29 -21.37 20.18
C HIS A 514 4.33 -19.90 20.61
N LEU A 515 3.54 -19.44 21.58
CA LEU A 515 3.42 -17.99 21.85
C LEU A 515 4.76 -17.35 22.22
N ASP A 516 5.54 -17.95 23.12
CA ASP A 516 6.81 -17.36 23.55
C ASP A 516 7.84 -17.33 22.42
N GLY A 517 7.94 -18.40 21.62
CA GLY A 517 8.83 -18.46 20.47
C GLY A 517 8.42 -17.47 19.37
N TYR A 518 7.11 -17.35 19.13
CA TYR A 518 6.54 -16.38 18.20
C TYR A 518 6.89 -14.94 18.60
N LEU A 519 6.66 -14.59 19.86
CA LEU A 519 6.96 -13.26 20.38
C LEU A 519 8.46 -12.95 20.36
N ASP A 520 9.33 -13.93 20.70
CA ASP A 520 10.78 -13.77 20.60
C ASP A 520 11.24 -13.51 19.16
N HIS A 521 10.70 -14.28 18.20
CA HIS A 521 11.02 -14.09 16.80
C HIS A 521 10.56 -12.72 16.27
N LEU A 522 9.37 -12.25 16.69
CA LEU A 522 8.83 -10.97 16.26
C LEU A 522 9.76 -9.80 16.58
N TRP A 523 10.21 -9.65 17.83
CA TRP A 523 11.05 -8.52 18.20
C TRP A 523 12.43 -8.62 17.53
N ARG A 524 13.04 -9.81 17.48
CA ARG A 524 14.36 -9.99 16.84
C ARG A 524 14.32 -9.65 15.37
N ARG A 525 13.31 -10.14 14.65
CA ARG A 525 13.14 -9.88 13.23
C ARG A 525 12.90 -8.39 12.97
N ASP A 526 12.06 -7.75 13.78
CA ASP A 526 11.73 -6.32 13.61
C ASP A 526 12.95 -5.42 13.85
N LEU A 527 13.73 -5.67 14.91
CA LEU A 527 14.95 -4.91 15.19
C LEU A 527 16.04 -5.18 14.14
N GLY A 528 16.22 -6.45 13.74
CA GLY A 528 17.19 -6.86 12.72
C GLY A 528 16.90 -6.22 11.36
N ALA A 529 15.64 -6.22 10.93
CA ALA A 529 15.23 -5.59 9.67
C ALA A 529 15.50 -4.08 9.66
N GLY A 530 15.20 -3.37 10.76
CA GLY A 530 15.51 -1.94 10.89
C GLY A 530 17.01 -1.65 10.77
N ALA A 531 17.84 -2.49 11.39
CA ALA A 531 19.29 -2.38 11.33
C ALA A 531 19.85 -2.66 9.92
N GLU A 532 19.35 -3.69 9.25
CA GLU A 532 19.77 -4.06 7.89
C GLU A 532 19.50 -2.93 6.89
N VAL A 533 18.30 -2.35 6.94
CA VAL A 533 17.93 -1.22 6.07
C VAL A 533 18.81 0.00 6.34
N TYR A 534 19.06 0.33 7.60
CA TYR A 534 19.95 1.42 7.97
C TYR A 534 21.36 1.22 7.38
N TRP A 535 21.94 0.03 7.57
CA TRP A 535 23.29 -0.25 7.09
C TRP A 535 23.40 -0.33 5.58
N LYS A 536 22.36 -0.81 4.89
CA LYS A 536 22.27 -0.75 3.43
C LYS A 536 22.35 0.69 2.92
N ARG A 537 21.68 1.63 3.61
CA ARG A 537 21.74 3.07 3.31
C ARG A 537 23.11 3.67 3.62
N TYR A 538 23.74 3.25 4.72
CA TYR A 538 25.08 3.68 5.11
C TYR A 538 26.13 3.32 4.04
N ARG A 539 26.15 2.04 3.61
CA ARG A 539 27.08 1.54 2.57
C ARG A 539 27.07 2.41 1.33
N GLY A 540 25.88 2.69 0.79
CA GLY A 540 25.76 3.40 -0.48
C GLY A 540 26.13 4.90 -0.43
N ARG A 541 26.52 5.44 0.72
CA ARG A 541 26.92 6.86 0.88
C ARG A 541 28.32 7.05 1.45
N GLY A 542 28.90 6.03 2.07
CA GLY A 542 30.22 6.09 2.72
C GLY A 542 30.28 7.02 3.95
N LYS A 543 29.13 7.51 4.45
CA LYS A 543 28.99 8.34 5.65
C LYS A 543 27.70 8.01 6.37
N ALA A 544 27.69 8.20 7.69
CA ALA A 544 26.50 8.03 8.52
C ALA A 544 25.32 8.88 8.00
N PRO A 545 24.13 8.30 7.79
CA PRO A 545 22.94 9.06 7.44
C PRO A 545 22.59 10.09 8.53
N THR A 546 22.06 11.24 8.11
CA THR A 546 21.50 12.22 9.06
C THR A 546 20.29 11.62 9.78
N VAL A 547 19.89 12.17 10.93
CA VAL A 547 18.69 11.73 11.69
C VAL A 547 17.46 11.61 10.77
N LYS A 548 17.15 12.64 9.98
CA LYS A 548 16.00 12.63 9.06
C LYS A 548 16.07 11.52 8.00
N GLN A 549 17.27 11.07 7.65
CA GLN A 549 17.47 10.02 6.65
C GLN A 549 17.40 8.62 7.26
N ALA A 550 17.84 8.46 8.51
CA ALA A 550 17.82 7.18 9.23
C ALA A 550 16.51 6.92 9.95
N LEU A 551 15.83 7.96 10.43
CA LEU A 551 14.61 7.83 11.24
C LEU A 551 13.54 6.94 10.59
N PRO A 552 13.22 7.04 9.29
CA PRO A 552 12.24 6.14 8.67
C PRO A 552 12.60 4.65 8.77
N ASP A 553 13.88 4.32 8.91
CA ASP A 553 14.36 2.93 8.98
C ASP A 553 14.25 2.36 10.41
N VAL A 554 14.28 3.21 11.44
CA VAL A 554 14.29 2.80 12.87
C VAL A 554 13.06 3.23 13.67
N ALA A 555 12.25 4.17 13.17
CA ALA A 555 11.12 4.73 13.94
C ALA A 555 10.06 3.70 14.31
N GLY A 556 9.69 2.81 13.38
CA GLY A 556 8.70 1.76 13.64
C GLY A 556 9.15 0.79 14.73
N PRO A 557 10.33 0.14 14.58
CA PRO A 557 10.88 -0.72 15.61
C PRO A 557 11.08 0.01 16.95
N ALA A 558 11.53 1.27 16.94
CA ALA A 558 11.68 2.07 18.16
C ALA A 558 10.32 2.33 18.84
N GLN A 559 9.27 2.65 18.09
CA GLN A 559 7.93 2.85 18.62
C GLN A 559 7.38 1.56 19.24
N ARG A 560 7.55 0.44 18.55
CA ARG A 560 7.05 -0.86 19.00
C ARG A 560 7.77 -1.39 20.23
N TRP A 561 9.09 -1.19 20.34
CA TRP A 561 9.92 -1.89 21.34
C TRP A 561 10.64 -0.99 22.37
N PHE A 562 10.84 0.29 22.06
CA PHE A 562 11.65 1.23 22.86
C PHE A 562 10.90 2.53 23.22
N GLY A 563 9.57 2.54 23.14
CA GLY A 563 8.76 3.72 23.50
C GLY A 563 9.05 4.93 22.62
N ALA A 564 9.35 4.67 21.35
CA ALA A 564 9.79 5.62 20.34
C ALA A 564 11.17 6.26 20.57
N ASP A 565 11.97 5.77 21.53
CA ASP A 565 13.36 6.19 21.71
C ASP A 565 14.26 5.54 20.64
N HIS A 566 14.35 6.18 19.48
CA HIS A 566 15.21 5.72 18.39
C HIS A 566 16.70 5.75 18.75
N GLY A 567 17.12 6.60 19.70
CA GLY A 567 18.51 6.69 20.14
C GLY A 567 18.94 5.46 20.93
N ARG A 568 18.09 5.01 21.87
CA ARG A 568 18.31 3.75 22.61
C ARG A 568 18.38 2.56 21.68
N LEU A 569 17.41 2.42 20.78
CA LEU A 569 17.42 1.37 19.79
C LEU A 569 18.71 1.39 18.95
N SER A 570 19.08 2.57 18.44
CA SER A 570 20.26 2.72 17.60
C SER A 570 21.55 2.33 18.33
N ARG A 571 21.67 2.66 19.63
CA ARG A 571 22.80 2.24 20.46
C ARG A 571 22.83 0.73 20.70
N LEU A 572 21.67 0.10 20.94
CA LEU A 572 21.56 -1.36 21.08
C LEU A 572 22.04 -2.07 19.81
N LEU A 573 21.66 -1.55 18.64
CA LEU A 573 22.00 -2.09 17.33
C LEU A 573 23.40 -1.67 16.84
N ALA A 574 24.17 -0.94 17.67
CA ALA A 574 25.47 -0.38 17.33
C ALA A 574 25.47 0.44 16.03
N LEU A 575 24.38 1.16 15.73
CA LEU A 575 24.28 2.05 14.57
C LEU A 575 25.12 3.31 14.79
N ASP A 576 25.67 3.85 13.71
CA ASP A 576 26.52 5.04 13.75
C ASP A 576 25.76 6.35 13.55
N GLY A 577 26.42 7.46 13.92
CA GLY A 577 25.97 8.81 13.59
C GLY A 577 24.87 9.38 14.50
N PRO A 578 24.25 10.50 14.09
CA PRO A 578 23.42 11.31 14.98
C PRO A 578 22.08 10.65 15.34
N ILE A 579 21.69 9.55 14.67
CA ILE A 579 20.47 8.79 15.02
C ILE A 579 20.55 8.15 16.42
N THR A 580 21.76 8.04 16.97
CA THR A 580 22.05 7.53 18.31
C THR A 580 21.67 8.49 19.43
N GLU A 581 21.33 9.74 19.14
CA GLU A 581 20.82 10.69 20.15
C GLU A 581 19.36 10.36 20.49
N SER A 582 19.05 10.26 21.78
CA SER A 582 17.69 9.94 22.24
C SER A 582 16.80 11.19 22.20
N PRO A 583 15.55 11.08 21.73
CA PRO A 583 14.61 12.19 21.75
C PRO A 583 14.21 12.56 23.19
N VAL A 584 13.87 13.83 23.40
CA VAL A 584 13.43 14.36 24.70
C VAL A 584 11.90 14.43 24.78
N PRO A 585 11.28 14.15 25.95
CA PRO A 585 9.85 14.36 26.15
C PRO A 585 9.44 15.82 25.89
N SER A 586 8.35 16.02 25.15
CA SER A 586 7.77 17.35 25.01
C SER A 586 7.34 17.89 26.37
N PRO A 587 7.64 19.17 26.68
CA PRO A 587 7.15 19.82 27.90
C PRO A 587 5.65 20.16 27.82
N ARG A 588 5.00 19.97 26.67
CA ARG A 588 3.58 20.27 26.45
C ARG A 588 2.75 19.02 26.71
N ALA A 589 1.71 19.16 27.52
CA ALA A 589 0.71 18.12 27.73
C ALA A 589 -0.42 18.26 26.70
N LEU A 590 -0.94 17.12 26.23
CA LEU A 590 -2.20 17.11 25.48
C LEU A 590 -3.39 17.30 26.45
N PRO A 591 -4.56 17.71 25.93
CA PRO A 591 -5.77 17.74 26.74
C PRO A 591 -6.11 16.36 27.30
N ASP A 592 -6.61 16.35 28.54
CA ASP A 592 -7.17 15.16 29.15
C ASP A 592 -8.38 14.67 28.33
N ASP A 593 -8.52 13.35 28.17
CA ASP A 593 -9.59 12.70 27.40
C ASP A 593 -9.75 13.25 25.96
N LEU A 594 -8.73 12.96 25.14
CA LEU A 594 -8.72 13.29 23.70
C LEU A 594 -9.97 12.78 22.94
N PRO A 595 -10.52 11.58 23.20
CA PRO A 595 -11.80 11.16 22.62
C PRO A 595 -12.96 12.11 22.90
N ALA A 596 -13.11 12.58 24.13
CA ALA A 596 -14.15 13.54 24.47
C ALA A 596 -13.96 14.87 23.72
N LEU A 597 -12.71 15.34 23.57
CA LEU A 597 -12.41 16.54 22.78
C LEU A 597 -12.77 16.35 21.30
N GLN A 598 -12.42 15.20 20.72
CA GLN A 598 -12.77 14.87 19.33
C GLN A 598 -14.28 14.86 19.11
N HIS A 599 -15.05 14.38 20.10
CA HIS A 599 -16.51 14.43 20.05
C HIS A 599 -17.03 15.88 20.07
N GLU A 600 -16.53 16.73 20.95
CA GLU A 600 -16.89 18.17 20.95
C GLU A 600 -16.51 18.91 19.66
N VAL A 601 -15.40 18.52 19.04
CA VAL A 601 -14.99 19.03 17.73
C VAL A 601 -15.97 18.57 16.65
N ALA A 602 -16.39 17.30 16.69
CA ALA A 602 -17.37 16.76 15.75
C ALA A 602 -18.72 17.47 15.86
N GLU A 603 -19.23 17.70 17.07
CA GLU A 603 -20.50 18.41 17.27
C GLU A 603 -20.45 19.85 16.73
N GLN A 604 -19.32 20.56 16.90
CA GLN A 604 -19.13 21.87 16.29
C GLN A 604 -19.08 21.81 14.76
N LEU A 605 -18.34 20.86 14.20
CA LEU A 605 -18.23 20.68 12.74
C LEU A 605 -19.57 20.28 12.11
N LEU A 606 -20.40 19.51 12.81
CA LEU A 606 -21.72 19.09 12.34
C LEU A 606 -22.64 20.28 12.10
N SER A 607 -22.52 21.34 12.90
CA SER A 607 -23.27 22.59 12.72
C SER A 607 -22.87 23.37 11.45
N ALA A 608 -21.65 23.15 10.94
CA ALA A 608 -21.13 23.77 9.73
C ALA A 608 -21.29 22.89 8.47
N ALA A 609 -21.72 21.64 8.62
CA ALA A 609 -21.92 20.71 7.52
C ALA A 609 -23.20 21.03 6.74
N LYS A 610 -23.19 20.75 5.43
CA LYS A 610 -24.37 20.91 4.58
C LYS A 610 -25.52 19.99 5.02
N PRO A 611 -26.79 20.37 4.74
CA PRO A 611 -27.90 19.42 4.79
C PRO A 611 -27.65 18.27 3.80
N SER A 612 -27.94 17.04 4.22
CA SER A 612 -27.94 15.84 3.38
C SER A 612 -29.32 15.19 3.50
N ASP A 613 -29.86 14.68 2.40
CA ASP A 613 -31.12 13.93 2.38
C ASP A 613 -30.96 12.56 3.07
N ASP A 614 -29.75 12.01 3.11
CA ASP A 614 -29.40 10.79 3.84
C ASP A 614 -28.52 11.16 5.05
N GLY A 615 -29.13 11.31 6.22
CA GLY A 615 -28.49 11.86 7.42
C GLY A 615 -27.37 11.00 8.03
N ARG A 616 -27.27 9.72 7.66
CA ARG A 616 -26.29 8.76 8.21
C ARG A 616 -24.87 8.97 7.67
N ASP A 617 -24.72 9.23 6.37
CA ASP A 617 -23.41 9.47 5.74
C ASP A 617 -22.74 10.74 6.28
N ARG A 618 -23.54 11.79 6.56
CA ARG A 618 -23.04 13.08 7.01
C ARG A 618 -22.32 13.03 8.37
N ARG A 619 -22.93 12.38 9.37
CA ARG A 619 -22.35 12.33 10.72
C ARG A 619 -21.04 11.53 10.72
N TRP A 620 -21.01 10.43 9.95
CA TRP A 620 -19.82 9.61 9.78
C TRP A 620 -18.64 10.39 9.20
N ASP A 621 -18.88 11.17 8.13
CA ASP A 621 -17.84 12.00 7.51
C ASP A 621 -17.32 13.09 8.45
N VAL A 622 -18.22 13.76 9.17
CA VAL A 622 -17.86 14.81 10.15
C VAL A 622 -17.01 14.24 11.28
N GLU A 623 -17.41 13.10 11.84
CA GLU A 623 -16.66 12.48 12.94
C GLU A 623 -15.30 11.94 12.48
N ARG A 624 -15.24 11.34 11.29
CA ARG A 624 -13.97 10.94 10.67
C ARG A 624 -13.06 12.14 10.44
N PHE A 625 -13.62 13.30 10.08
CA PHE A 625 -12.88 14.54 9.93
C PHE A 625 -12.40 15.07 11.29
N ALA A 626 -13.25 15.05 12.32
CA ALA A 626 -12.93 15.48 13.68
C ALA A 626 -11.79 14.68 14.31
N GLN A 627 -11.61 13.40 13.95
CA GLN A 627 -10.47 12.61 14.41
C GLN A 627 -9.10 13.23 14.06
N GLN A 628 -9.03 14.09 13.03
CA GLN A 628 -7.82 14.83 12.67
C GLN A 628 -7.40 15.86 13.73
N ALA A 629 -8.25 16.16 14.72
CA ALA A 629 -7.86 16.93 15.89
C ALA A 629 -6.67 16.32 16.64
N ALA A 630 -6.57 14.99 16.69
CA ALA A 630 -5.41 14.31 17.28
C ALA A 630 -4.12 14.66 16.52
N THR A 631 -4.15 14.65 15.18
CA THR A 631 -3.00 15.00 14.34
C THR A 631 -2.55 16.45 14.58
N VAL A 632 -3.51 17.39 14.67
CA VAL A 632 -3.24 18.81 14.96
C VAL A 632 -2.61 18.97 16.34
N LEU A 633 -3.20 18.35 17.36
CA LEU A 633 -2.75 18.46 18.75
C LEU A 633 -1.39 17.81 18.99
N VAL A 634 -1.10 16.66 18.38
CA VAL A 634 0.22 16.01 18.44
C VAL A 634 1.29 16.88 17.77
N ALA A 635 0.97 17.50 16.64
CA ALA A 635 1.89 18.45 16.00
C ALA A 635 2.13 19.70 16.88
N TRP A 636 1.06 20.26 17.47
CA TRP A 636 1.17 21.34 18.45
C TRP A 636 2.01 20.92 19.67
N GLN A 637 1.90 19.68 20.13
CA GLN A 637 2.72 19.18 21.23
C GLN A 637 4.21 19.25 20.88
N ALA A 638 4.58 18.93 19.64
CA ALA A 638 5.96 19.03 19.17
C ALA A 638 6.42 20.50 19.02
N THR A 639 5.65 21.34 18.31
CA THR A 639 6.13 22.67 17.86
C THR A 639 5.64 23.84 18.70
N GLY A 640 4.52 23.69 19.39
CA GLY A 640 3.78 24.76 20.04
C GLY A 640 2.87 25.55 19.11
N SER A 641 2.65 25.08 17.88
CA SER A 641 1.80 25.74 16.88
C SER A 641 0.97 24.72 16.10
N ALA A 642 -0.16 25.14 15.53
CA ALA A 642 -0.88 24.32 14.56
C ALA A 642 0.03 23.96 13.36
N PRO A 643 -0.06 22.71 12.82
CA PRO A 643 0.69 22.32 11.63
C PRO A 643 0.15 23.00 10.36
N PRO A 644 0.88 23.00 9.23
CA PRO A 644 0.27 23.39 7.96
C PRO A 644 -0.79 22.38 7.54
N ARG A 645 -1.85 22.83 6.84
CA ARG A 645 -2.91 21.97 6.28
C ARG A 645 -2.37 20.70 5.63
N SER A 646 -1.32 20.81 4.81
CA SER A 646 -0.77 19.68 4.05
C SER A 646 -0.21 18.54 4.92
N ALA A 647 0.04 18.79 6.22
CA ALA A 647 0.41 17.76 7.18
C ALA A 647 -0.80 17.04 7.82
N VAL A 648 -2.01 17.57 7.65
CA VAL A 648 -3.26 17.04 8.23
C VAL A 648 -4.18 16.51 7.13
N LEU A 649 -4.41 17.30 6.08
CA LEU A 649 -5.34 17.00 4.98
C LEU A 649 -4.61 16.81 3.66
N GLY A 650 -4.60 15.56 3.18
CA GLY A 650 -4.14 15.19 1.83
C GLY A 650 -5.25 15.32 0.76
N SER A 651 -4.89 15.16 -0.51
CA SER A 651 -5.84 15.23 -1.64
C SER A 651 -6.97 14.20 -1.58
N GLY A 652 -6.76 13.09 -0.85
CA GLY A 652 -7.77 12.04 -0.64
C GLY A 652 -9.00 12.50 0.16
N TYR A 653 -8.90 13.61 0.91
CA TYR A 653 -10.04 14.16 1.65
C TYR A 653 -10.94 15.05 0.78
N ARG A 654 -10.52 15.40 -0.43
CA ARG A 654 -11.22 16.43 -1.24
C ARG A 654 -12.66 16.06 -1.55
N PHE A 655 -12.91 14.80 -1.90
CA PHE A 655 -14.26 14.32 -2.21
C PHE A 655 -15.18 14.42 -0.99
N VAL A 656 -14.73 13.90 0.16
CA VAL A 656 -15.46 13.95 1.42
C VAL A 656 -15.75 15.40 1.82
N ILE A 657 -14.73 16.27 1.81
CA ILE A 657 -14.88 17.68 2.21
C ILE A 657 -15.84 18.46 1.30
N ASP A 658 -15.78 18.23 -0.02
CA ASP A 658 -16.67 18.89 -0.97
C ASP A 658 -18.13 18.46 -0.76
N GLN A 659 -18.36 17.17 -0.51
CA GLN A 659 -19.69 16.65 -0.21
C GLN A 659 -20.21 17.14 1.15
N THR A 660 -19.40 17.07 2.21
CA THR A 660 -19.84 17.37 3.58
C THR A 660 -19.94 18.88 3.85
N PHE A 661 -19.00 19.69 3.37
CA PHE A 661 -18.90 21.12 3.68
C PHE A 661 -19.06 22.03 2.45
N GLY A 662 -18.92 21.51 1.22
CA GLY A 662 -18.96 22.32 0.01
C GLY A 662 -17.85 23.36 -0.10
N SER A 663 -16.70 23.05 0.48
CA SER A 663 -15.59 23.97 0.60
C SER A 663 -14.31 23.31 0.08
N ASP A 664 -13.26 24.09 -0.13
CA ASP A 664 -11.97 23.51 -0.45
C ASP A 664 -11.25 23.00 0.81
N LEU A 665 -10.08 22.37 0.62
CA LEU A 665 -9.33 21.79 1.73
C LEU A 665 -8.77 22.84 2.70
N ASP A 666 -8.52 24.07 2.25
CA ASP A 666 -7.99 25.15 3.08
C ASP A 666 -9.10 25.73 3.97
N ASP A 667 -10.31 25.87 3.44
CA ASP A 667 -11.51 26.24 4.21
C ASP A 667 -11.86 25.19 5.27
N ALA A 668 -11.91 23.91 4.87
CA ALA A 668 -12.19 22.84 5.82
C ALA A 668 -11.14 22.74 6.92
N TYR A 669 -9.86 22.98 6.60
CA TYR A 669 -8.81 23.01 7.61
C TYR A 669 -9.01 24.14 8.61
N ARG A 670 -9.43 25.34 8.15
CA ARG A 670 -9.77 26.45 9.03
C ARG A 670 -10.95 26.11 9.95
N LEU A 671 -11.99 25.44 9.42
CA LEU A 671 -13.12 24.97 10.22
C LEU A 671 -12.67 23.98 11.31
N LEU A 672 -11.81 23.02 10.96
CA LEU A 672 -11.26 22.05 11.91
C LEU A 672 -10.46 22.75 13.01
N VAL A 673 -9.53 23.65 12.66
CA VAL A 673 -8.71 24.38 13.63
C VAL A 673 -9.58 25.26 14.54
N ALA A 674 -10.59 25.95 13.99
CA ALA A 674 -11.52 26.76 14.78
C ALA A 674 -12.35 25.90 15.76
N ALA A 675 -12.83 24.73 15.33
CA ALA A 675 -13.57 23.82 16.20
C ALA A 675 -12.68 23.24 17.33
N ILE A 676 -11.41 22.94 17.02
CA ILE A 676 -10.41 22.53 18.02
C ILE A 676 -10.16 23.65 19.02
N HIS A 677 -9.92 24.87 18.55
CA HIS A 677 -9.74 26.05 19.39
C HIS A 677 -10.92 26.24 20.36
N GLY A 678 -12.16 26.24 19.84
CA GLY A 678 -13.36 26.37 20.67
C GLY A 678 -13.52 25.26 21.71
N ALA A 679 -13.11 24.03 21.40
CA ALA A 679 -13.11 22.92 22.37
C ALA A 679 -12.03 23.09 23.44
N LEU A 680 -10.84 23.56 23.07
CA LEU A 680 -9.74 23.83 24.00
C LEU A 680 -10.03 25.00 24.94
N GLU A 681 -10.63 26.08 24.41
CA GLU A 681 -11.04 27.24 25.21
C GLU A 681 -12.04 26.86 26.30
N ARG A 682 -13.08 26.08 25.96
CA ARG A 682 -14.05 25.59 26.95
C ARG A 682 -13.40 24.73 28.04
N ARG A 683 -12.32 24.05 27.71
CA ARG A 683 -11.52 23.22 28.64
C ARG A 683 -10.45 24.01 29.39
N GLY A 684 -10.26 25.31 29.09
CA GLY A 684 -9.20 26.13 29.69
C GLY A 684 -7.79 25.65 29.36
N HIS A 685 -7.60 24.94 28.24
CA HIS A 685 -6.32 24.31 27.91
C HIS A 685 -5.36 25.33 27.27
N PRO A 686 -4.07 25.38 27.66
CA PRO A 686 -3.10 26.38 27.17
C PRO A 686 -2.84 26.30 25.65
N ALA A 687 -3.17 25.17 25.02
CA ALA A 687 -3.09 25.04 23.56
C ALA A 687 -4.01 26.01 22.81
N ALA A 688 -5.11 26.47 23.41
CA ALA A 688 -6.04 27.41 22.78
C ALA A 688 -5.34 28.71 22.36
N ALA A 689 -4.31 29.17 23.07
CA ALA A 689 -3.62 30.41 22.73
C ALA A 689 -2.76 30.32 21.45
N ASN A 690 -2.46 29.11 20.96
CA ASN A 690 -1.46 28.87 19.90
C ASN A 690 -1.96 27.97 18.74
N ILE A 691 -3.23 27.57 18.79
CA ILE A 691 -3.95 26.85 17.73
C ILE A 691 -4.96 27.83 17.17
#